data_AF-A0A934FTE5-F1
#
_entry.id   AF-A0A934FTE5-F1
#
_cell.length_a   1.000
_cell.length_b   1.000
_cell.length_c   1.000
_cell.angle_alpha   90.00
_cell.angle_beta   90.00
_cell.angle_gamma   90.00
#
_symmetry.space_group_name_H-M   'P 1'
#
loop_
_entity.id
_entity.type
_entity.pdbx_description
1 polymer ?
#
loop_
_entity_poly.entity_id
_entity_poly.type
_entity_poly.pdbx_seq_one_letter_code
_entity_poly.pdbx_strand_id
1 'polypeptide(L)'
;MPRSTLAALVAALVVAFILAAPSLAQDRLADVEIADSALPQYAAERRGAGYRPIALSTRDAAPAGVHAVVWERDASGIDWAIIHGEDETAFLATSGARAAAGYRLVCLDTVGDAPNERHASVWRRDAATSPVVTLVRRIAPANLAATVTAQRALGRELLRLGGSGTTGSETLCALFAAGAAATSTSELAATAFASWLSNASSGARMVPSLTAYGSPGAVRFAALSLASPSPVDASAGVSNAELPPLTRWMLARDHLPLAVESWDDGSTIRHTVTWHRTSAPFQFLATGSSTPELAPLDVAMQNYMTVGNVAHAVLAVTKDGRLVHARGYNRTRTGATTAQPDSDARIGSMSKTLTAVAVLQLVERNLIGLDQRVATILDLSNYVDPGAQTMTVRQLLRHTSGIGTTALIGNEVAIANALQRPLPTDPWMWVEYMATRPFASAPYQRYEYSNFGYCLLGRIVETVAGVDYASYVTAQVLGPICAGRMRIGQSALGGQGAHELPYVFPTRSYGTSVLGDGATVPYVYGGFNVATADSLGGWVTSAEAYARFLCAFEDPSASPLLSASSIAEMWAVDPVIWGAQARYYGMGWVVDSASGSRFHGGEIAGTHAAMQKRADGVNFVAILGMSNPGAGDLRTTIDGAISTITNWPAIDLWSTTPGLCIEGRGCGELGASLVPGTLPVIGERTGTRFAPLATGVTAVAAIIGFSASPLDLTSIGLPGCTLFPSPDVLEAVPLAAGQADWFVTLPNSSVYLGASLHVQGVSLAPSSTPPIALSHAAVLRIGG
;
A
#
# COMPACT_ATOMS: atom_id res chain seq x y z
N MET A 1 48.58 22.38 3.48
CA MET A 1 47.49 23.34 3.73
C MET A 1 47.13 23.33 5.22
N PRO A 2 46.75 24.46 5.83
CA PRO A 2 46.11 24.49 7.14
C PRO A 2 44.81 23.66 7.19
N ARG A 3 44.47 23.10 8.36
CA ARG A 3 43.21 22.33 8.54
C ARG A 3 41.95 23.16 8.25
N SER A 4 41.96 24.46 8.57
CA SER A 4 40.89 25.39 8.23
C SER A 4 40.70 25.56 6.72
N THR A 5 41.78 25.62 5.95
CA THR A 5 41.74 25.69 4.48
C THR A 5 41.23 24.40 3.86
N LEU A 6 41.57 23.24 4.45
CA LEU A 6 41.04 21.95 4.00
C LEU A 6 39.53 21.82 4.29
N ALA A 7 39.08 22.24 5.47
CA ALA A 7 37.65 22.26 5.82
C ALA A 7 36.86 23.22 4.90
N ALA A 8 37.40 24.40 4.60
CA ALA A 8 36.81 25.34 3.66
C ALA A 8 36.77 24.80 2.22
N LEU A 9 37.82 24.08 1.77
CA LEU A 9 37.80 23.42 0.44
C LEU A 9 36.79 22.27 0.38
N VAL A 10 36.66 21.47 1.44
CA VAL A 10 35.64 20.40 1.52
C VAL A 10 34.24 21.00 1.53
N ALA A 11 33.99 22.07 2.30
CA ALA A 11 32.72 22.78 2.28
C ALA A 11 32.41 23.39 0.89
N ALA A 12 33.41 24.00 0.24
CA ALA A 12 33.27 24.54 -1.11
C ALA A 12 33.04 23.45 -2.17
N LEU A 13 33.65 22.27 -2.04
CA LEU A 13 33.40 21.11 -2.90
C LEU A 13 32.00 20.52 -2.70
N VAL A 14 31.50 20.48 -1.46
CA VAL A 14 30.11 20.08 -1.15
C VAL A 14 29.11 21.08 -1.73
N VAL A 15 29.36 22.39 -1.59
CA VAL A 15 28.51 23.45 -2.18
C VAL A 15 28.60 23.48 -3.72
N ALA A 16 29.76 23.19 -4.31
CA ALA A 16 29.89 23.06 -5.76
C ALA A 16 29.15 21.83 -6.30
N PHE A 17 29.08 20.73 -5.54
CA PHE A 17 28.24 19.57 -5.86
C PHE A 17 26.73 19.86 -5.78
N ILE A 18 26.32 20.87 -5.01
CA ILE A 18 24.92 21.33 -4.92
C ILE A 18 24.52 22.24 -6.10
N LEU A 19 25.50 22.84 -6.80
CA LEU A 19 25.28 23.78 -7.91
C LEU A 19 25.63 23.23 -9.31
N ALA A 20 26.14 22.00 -9.39
CA ALA A 20 26.15 21.27 -10.65
C ALA A 20 24.69 20.93 -11.02
N ALA A 21 24.18 21.51 -12.12
CA ALA A 21 22.85 21.20 -12.62
C ALA A 21 22.68 19.67 -12.70
N PRO A 22 21.63 19.10 -12.07
CA PRO A 22 21.52 17.65 -11.95
C PRO A 22 21.53 17.03 -13.35
N SER A 23 22.34 16.00 -13.55
CA SER A 23 22.12 15.10 -14.67
C SER A 23 20.70 14.56 -14.51
N LEU A 24 19.82 15.04 -15.40
CA LEU A 24 18.38 14.88 -15.27
C LEU A 24 18.05 13.41 -15.05
N ALA A 25 17.26 13.14 -14.01
CA ALA A 25 16.79 11.79 -13.74
C ALA A 25 16.11 11.26 -15.01
N GLN A 26 16.45 10.03 -15.39
CA GLN A 26 15.64 9.31 -16.37
C GLN A 26 14.34 8.96 -15.65
N ASP A 27 13.32 9.78 -15.89
CA ASP A 27 11.99 9.67 -15.33
C ASP A 27 11.08 9.15 -16.46
N ARG A 28 10.42 8.02 -16.22
CA ARG A 28 9.51 7.39 -17.18
C ARG A 28 8.27 6.88 -16.48
N LEU A 29 7.14 7.02 -17.17
CA LEU A 29 5.82 6.63 -16.69
C LEU A 29 5.18 5.69 -17.72
N ALA A 30 4.30 4.81 -17.27
CA ALA A 30 3.43 4.03 -18.13
C ALA A 30 1.98 4.37 -17.77
N ASP A 31 1.27 5.02 -18.69
CA ASP A 31 -0.17 5.25 -18.58
C ASP A 31 -0.88 4.17 -19.40
N VAL A 32 -2.00 3.63 -18.90
CA VAL A 32 -2.84 2.65 -19.60
C VAL A 32 -4.30 3.09 -19.57
N GLU A 33 -5.14 2.39 -20.34
CA GLU A 33 -6.59 2.61 -20.40
C GLU A 33 -6.98 4.05 -20.77
N ILE A 34 -6.14 4.73 -21.55
CA ILE A 34 -6.42 6.07 -22.05
C ILE A 34 -7.43 5.93 -23.20
N ALA A 35 -8.67 6.34 -22.97
CA ALA A 35 -9.68 6.38 -24.04
C ALA A 35 -9.22 7.26 -25.21
N ASP A 36 -9.54 6.89 -26.45
CA ASP A 36 -9.14 7.60 -27.67
C ASP A 36 -9.45 9.10 -27.63
N SER A 37 -10.60 9.47 -27.06
CA SER A 37 -11.04 10.86 -26.88
C SER A 37 -10.22 11.65 -25.83
N ALA A 38 -9.59 10.97 -24.87
CA ALA A 38 -8.79 11.58 -23.80
C ALA A 38 -7.29 11.67 -24.16
N LEU A 39 -6.82 10.88 -25.13
CA LEU A 39 -5.41 10.83 -25.53
C LEU A 39 -4.80 12.21 -25.88
N PRO A 40 -5.50 13.13 -26.58
CA PRO A 40 -4.98 14.48 -26.83
C PRO A 40 -4.75 15.31 -25.56
N GLN A 41 -5.63 15.15 -24.55
CA GLN A 41 -5.50 15.85 -23.26
C GLN A 41 -4.29 15.30 -22.49
N TYR A 42 -4.19 13.98 -22.34
CA TYR A 42 -3.03 13.33 -21.70
C TYR A 42 -1.72 13.75 -22.36
N ALA A 43 -1.68 13.80 -23.70
CA ALA A 43 -0.51 14.25 -24.44
C ALA A 43 -0.15 15.73 -24.14
N ALA A 44 -1.13 16.62 -24.02
CA ALA A 44 -0.90 18.02 -23.67
C ALA A 44 -0.37 18.18 -22.23
N GLU A 45 -0.96 17.48 -21.27
CA GLU A 45 -0.54 17.49 -19.86
C GLU A 45 0.88 16.92 -19.70
N ARG A 46 1.16 15.79 -20.32
CA ARG A 46 2.49 15.14 -20.31
C ARG A 46 3.54 16.03 -20.98
N ARG A 47 3.20 16.74 -22.07
CA ARG A 47 4.08 17.77 -22.66
C ARG A 47 4.36 18.92 -21.70
N GLY A 48 3.33 19.46 -21.05
CA GLY A 48 3.48 20.52 -20.05
C GLY A 48 4.38 20.12 -18.87
N ALA A 49 4.35 18.84 -18.48
CA ALA A 49 5.23 18.30 -17.45
C ALA A 49 6.63 17.86 -17.97
N GLY A 50 6.95 18.09 -19.25
CA GLY A 50 8.26 17.82 -19.85
C GLY A 50 8.50 16.38 -20.32
N TYR A 51 7.46 15.63 -20.66
CA TYR A 51 7.55 14.27 -21.18
C TYR A 51 7.31 14.17 -22.69
N ARG A 52 7.82 13.08 -23.30
CA ARG A 52 7.53 12.61 -24.66
C ARG A 52 7.12 11.14 -24.66
N PRO A 53 6.30 10.67 -25.62
CA PRO A 53 5.99 9.25 -25.78
C PRO A 53 7.15 8.48 -26.45
N ILE A 54 7.42 7.24 -26.00
CA ILE A 54 8.49 6.36 -26.53
C ILE A 54 8.03 4.94 -26.90
N ALA A 55 6.84 4.54 -26.44
CA ALA A 55 6.09 3.36 -26.85
C ALA A 55 4.59 3.66 -26.76
N LEU A 56 3.80 3.04 -27.63
CA LEU A 56 2.35 3.15 -27.73
C LEU A 56 1.81 1.76 -28.09
N SER A 57 0.72 1.36 -27.45
CA SER A 57 -0.10 0.20 -27.77
C SER A 57 -1.55 0.67 -27.87
N THR A 58 -2.29 0.21 -28.87
CA THR A 58 -3.71 0.52 -29.08
C THR A 58 -4.51 -0.78 -29.13
N ARG A 59 -5.67 -0.81 -28.49
CA ARG A 59 -6.61 -1.93 -28.54
C ARG A 59 -8.00 -1.45 -28.93
N ASP A 60 -8.73 -2.28 -29.68
CA ASP A 60 -10.15 -2.03 -29.91
C ASP A 60 -10.92 -2.14 -28.59
N ALA A 61 -11.85 -1.21 -28.39
CA ALA A 61 -12.84 -1.24 -27.33
C ALA A 61 -14.10 -0.52 -27.84
N ALA A 62 -15.28 -0.98 -27.40
CA ALA A 62 -16.52 -0.28 -27.70
C ALA A 62 -16.79 0.78 -26.61
N PRO A 63 -17.18 2.03 -26.95
CA PRO A 63 -17.45 2.55 -28.30
C PRO A 63 -16.24 3.23 -29.00
N ALA A 64 -15.08 3.31 -28.36
CA ALA A 64 -13.87 3.93 -28.92
C ALA A 64 -12.60 3.22 -28.43
N GLY A 65 -11.53 3.25 -29.25
CA GLY A 65 -10.25 2.61 -28.96
C GLY A 65 -9.62 3.05 -27.63
N VAL A 66 -8.71 2.23 -27.13
CA VAL A 66 -8.04 2.45 -25.84
C VAL A 66 -6.54 2.30 -26.01
N HIS A 67 -5.78 3.22 -25.41
CA HIS A 67 -4.34 3.36 -25.60
C HIS A 67 -3.57 3.14 -24.31
N ALA A 68 -2.37 2.60 -24.46
CA ALA A 68 -1.34 2.55 -23.42
C ALA A 68 -0.05 3.20 -23.93
N VAL A 69 0.57 4.06 -23.13
CA VAL A 69 1.71 4.89 -23.55
C VAL A 69 2.81 4.85 -22.50
N VAL A 70 4.06 4.57 -22.93
CA VAL A 70 5.24 4.83 -22.12
C VAL A 70 5.77 6.22 -22.43
N TRP A 71 5.85 7.05 -21.40
CA TRP A 71 6.39 8.40 -21.44
C TRP A 71 7.82 8.45 -20.89
N GLU A 72 8.64 9.35 -21.42
CA GLU A 72 10.00 9.64 -20.97
C GLU A 72 10.16 11.14 -20.79
N ARG A 73 10.67 11.57 -19.63
CA ARG A 73 11.01 12.96 -19.36
C ARG A 73 12.18 13.36 -20.26
N ASP A 74 11.97 14.37 -21.09
CA ASP A 74 12.93 14.84 -22.07
C ASP A 74 13.09 16.37 -22.01
N ALA A 75 14.11 16.82 -21.28
CA ALA A 75 14.42 18.24 -21.15
C ALA A 75 15.13 18.83 -22.39
N SER A 76 15.41 18.04 -23.44
CA SER A 76 16.04 18.56 -24.66
C SER A 76 15.10 19.39 -25.54
N GLY A 77 13.80 19.40 -25.25
CA GLY A 77 12.80 20.16 -26.00
C GLY A 77 12.52 19.61 -27.40
N ILE A 78 12.88 18.34 -27.66
CA ILE A 78 12.56 17.66 -28.92
C ILE A 78 11.04 17.66 -29.12
N ASP A 79 10.59 18.20 -30.25
CA ASP A 79 9.18 18.19 -30.60
C ASP A 79 8.72 16.80 -31.08
N TRP A 80 7.47 16.49 -30.79
CA TRP A 80 6.84 15.20 -31.05
C TRP A 80 5.36 15.37 -31.38
N ALA A 81 4.72 14.34 -31.91
CA ALA A 81 3.27 14.29 -32.07
C ALA A 81 2.78 12.86 -31.83
N ILE A 82 1.58 12.74 -31.25
CA ILE A 82 0.82 11.49 -31.24
C ILE A 82 -0.41 11.72 -32.13
N ILE A 83 -0.72 10.75 -32.98
CA ILE A 83 -1.82 10.80 -33.94
C ILE A 83 -2.52 9.44 -33.88
N HIS A 84 -3.83 9.42 -33.78
CA HIS A 84 -4.60 8.21 -33.48
C HIS A 84 -5.90 8.17 -34.28
N GLY A 85 -6.45 6.97 -34.45
CA GLY A 85 -7.69 6.76 -35.17
C GLY A 85 -7.61 7.08 -36.68
N GLU A 86 -6.42 7.12 -37.27
CA GLU A 86 -6.27 7.31 -38.73
C GLU A 86 -6.63 6.02 -39.47
N ASP A 87 -7.35 6.10 -40.59
CA ASP A 87 -7.41 4.98 -41.54
C ASP A 87 -6.09 4.89 -42.36
N GLU A 88 -5.92 3.79 -43.11
CA GLU A 88 -4.76 3.54 -43.98
C GLU A 88 -4.45 4.69 -44.96
N THR A 89 -5.48 5.40 -45.47
CA THR A 89 -5.30 6.52 -46.41
C THR A 89 -4.83 7.78 -45.69
N ALA A 90 -5.46 8.10 -44.55
CA ALA A 90 -5.09 9.22 -43.69
C ALA A 90 -3.65 9.04 -43.17
N PHE A 91 -3.31 7.87 -42.64
CA PHE A 91 -1.98 7.56 -42.13
C PHE A 91 -0.89 7.67 -43.19
N LEU A 92 -1.15 7.25 -44.44
CA LEU A 92 -0.22 7.42 -45.56
C LEU A 92 0.02 8.90 -45.91
N ALA A 93 -1.04 9.71 -45.94
CA ALA A 93 -0.93 11.15 -46.20
C ALA A 93 -0.17 11.86 -45.06
N THR A 94 -0.52 11.57 -43.81
CA THR A 94 0.18 12.05 -42.60
C THR A 94 1.64 11.65 -42.61
N SER A 95 1.96 10.42 -42.99
CA SER A 95 3.35 9.92 -43.06
C SER A 95 4.20 10.73 -44.04
N GLY A 96 3.67 11.04 -45.23
CA GLY A 96 4.35 11.89 -46.21
C GLY A 96 4.57 13.31 -45.70
N ALA A 97 3.52 13.93 -45.14
CA ALA A 97 3.58 15.29 -44.61
C ALA A 97 4.54 15.41 -43.41
N ARG A 98 4.53 14.45 -42.49
CA ARG A 98 5.42 14.41 -41.31
C ARG A 98 6.88 14.20 -41.70
N ALA A 99 7.16 13.29 -42.64
CA ALA A 99 8.51 13.11 -43.17
C ALA A 99 9.04 14.39 -43.83
N ALA A 100 8.22 15.08 -44.64
CA ALA A 100 8.58 16.37 -45.25
C ALA A 100 8.85 17.49 -44.23
N ALA A 101 8.15 17.47 -43.08
CA ALA A 101 8.37 18.41 -41.97
C ALA A 101 9.57 18.03 -41.05
N GLY A 102 10.30 16.96 -41.36
CA GLY A 102 11.47 16.49 -40.60
C GLY A 102 11.12 15.64 -39.38
N TYR A 103 9.92 15.07 -39.31
CA TYR A 103 9.57 14.08 -38.28
C TYR A 103 9.89 12.66 -38.74
N ARG A 104 10.34 11.85 -37.78
CA ARG A 104 10.58 10.42 -37.90
C ARG A 104 9.48 9.65 -37.15
N LEU A 105 8.98 8.58 -37.74
CA LEU A 105 8.10 7.63 -37.07
C LEU A 105 8.88 6.87 -35.99
N VAL A 106 8.39 6.89 -34.76
CA VAL A 106 9.00 6.25 -33.58
C VAL A 106 8.28 4.96 -33.22
N CYS A 107 6.94 4.97 -33.28
CA CYS A 107 6.08 3.84 -32.99
C CYS A 107 4.84 3.94 -33.89
N LEU A 108 4.37 2.79 -34.35
CA LEU A 108 3.11 2.60 -35.04
C LEU A 108 2.50 1.34 -34.46
N ASP A 109 1.24 1.41 -34.06
CA ASP A 109 0.44 0.27 -33.69
C ASP A 109 -0.96 0.40 -34.32
N THR A 110 -1.71 -0.70 -34.43
CA THR A 110 -2.86 -0.77 -35.35
C THR A 110 -3.93 -1.72 -34.84
N VAL A 111 -5.20 -1.33 -34.97
CA VAL A 111 -6.36 -2.12 -34.55
C VAL A 111 -7.34 -2.36 -35.71
N GLY A 112 -8.27 -3.30 -35.54
CA GLY A 112 -9.17 -3.76 -36.59
C GLY A 112 -8.53 -4.65 -37.67
N ASP A 113 -9.36 -5.06 -38.62
CA ASP A 113 -8.99 -5.89 -39.77
C ASP A 113 -8.86 -5.04 -41.05
N ALA A 114 -7.86 -5.34 -41.88
CA ALA A 114 -7.70 -4.69 -43.19
C ALA A 114 -8.93 -4.96 -44.09
N PRO A 115 -9.45 -3.96 -44.83
CA PRO A 115 -8.89 -2.62 -45.05
C PRO A 115 -9.37 -1.55 -44.05
N ASN A 116 -10.16 -1.91 -43.05
CA ASN A 116 -10.78 -0.97 -42.08
C ASN A 116 -9.91 -0.76 -40.83
N GLU A 117 -8.63 -1.07 -40.95
CA GLU A 117 -7.61 -0.93 -39.91
C GLU A 117 -7.44 0.53 -39.48
N ARG A 118 -7.27 0.77 -38.18
CA ARG A 118 -7.08 2.10 -37.58
C ARG A 118 -5.71 2.19 -36.93
N HIS A 119 -4.97 3.23 -37.24
CA HIS A 119 -3.59 3.41 -36.84
C HIS A 119 -3.45 4.40 -35.68
N ALA A 120 -2.53 4.09 -34.76
CA ALA A 120 -2.05 5.02 -33.75
C ALA A 120 -0.52 5.12 -33.86
N SER A 121 -0.01 6.34 -33.99
CA SER A 121 1.38 6.62 -34.40
C SER A 121 2.03 7.72 -33.57
N VAL A 122 3.31 7.52 -33.26
CA VAL A 122 4.17 8.47 -32.54
C VAL A 122 5.25 8.99 -33.47
N TRP A 123 5.31 10.31 -33.60
CA TRP A 123 6.25 11.04 -34.44
C TRP A 123 7.19 11.89 -33.60
N ARG A 124 8.46 12.01 -33.99
CA ARG A 124 9.47 12.81 -33.28
C ARG A 124 10.33 13.59 -34.27
N ARG A 125 10.59 14.86 -33.99
CA ARG A 125 11.39 15.73 -34.84
C ARG A 125 12.87 15.59 -34.46
N ASP A 126 13.60 14.81 -35.25
CA ASP A 126 14.99 14.48 -34.98
C ASP A 126 15.97 15.50 -35.61
N ALA A 127 17.20 15.51 -35.12
CA ALA A 127 18.32 16.16 -35.80
C ALA A 127 18.57 15.50 -37.17
N ALA A 128 19.08 16.27 -38.13
CA ALA A 128 19.32 15.81 -39.51
C ALA A 128 20.29 14.60 -39.65
N THR A 129 21.00 14.25 -38.58
CA THR A 129 21.91 13.10 -38.50
C THR A 129 21.24 11.80 -38.04
N SER A 130 19.94 11.78 -37.72
CA SER A 130 19.25 10.56 -37.28
C SER A 130 19.10 9.54 -38.41
N PRO A 131 19.17 8.22 -38.09
CA PRO A 131 19.06 7.18 -39.09
C PRO A 131 17.64 7.10 -39.67
N VAL A 132 17.57 7.00 -41.00
CA VAL A 132 16.33 6.84 -41.79
C VAL A 132 15.59 5.58 -41.34
N VAL A 133 14.29 5.72 -41.10
CA VAL A 133 13.40 4.60 -40.76
C VAL A 133 12.73 4.06 -42.03
N THR A 134 12.70 2.75 -42.16
CA THR A 134 11.89 2.03 -43.13
C THR A 134 10.73 1.35 -42.40
N LEU A 135 9.50 1.64 -42.82
CA LEU A 135 8.30 0.97 -42.34
C LEU A 135 7.91 -0.14 -43.34
N VAL A 136 7.75 -1.37 -42.85
CA VAL A 136 7.18 -2.50 -43.59
C VAL A 136 5.87 -2.88 -42.92
N ARG A 137 4.79 -3.06 -43.68
CA ARG A 137 3.42 -3.29 -43.18
C ARG A 137 2.80 -4.54 -43.78
N ARG A 138 1.69 -5.00 -43.18
CA ARG A 138 0.92 -6.18 -43.59
C ARG A 138 1.80 -7.43 -43.73
N ILE A 139 2.74 -7.60 -42.79
CA ILE A 139 3.60 -8.77 -42.69
C ILE A 139 2.78 -9.87 -42.00
N ALA A 140 2.50 -10.98 -42.69
CA ALA A 140 1.92 -12.16 -42.04
C ALA A 140 2.86 -12.64 -40.90
N PRO A 141 2.37 -12.96 -39.69
CA PRO A 141 3.22 -13.26 -38.53
C PRO A 141 4.32 -14.32 -38.76
N ALA A 142 4.01 -15.40 -39.48
CA ALA A 142 4.98 -16.44 -39.88
C ALA A 142 6.14 -15.91 -40.75
N ASN A 143 5.92 -14.83 -41.51
CA ASN A 143 6.91 -14.24 -42.41
C ASN A 143 7.84 -13.22 -41.71
N LEU A 144 7.62 -12.90 -40.43
CA LEU A 144 8.40 -11.89 -39.71
C LEU A 144 9.91 -12.17 -39.74
N ALA A 145 10.32 -13.43 -39.50
CA ALA A 145 11.73 -13.82 -39.49
C ALA A 145 12.41 -13.65 -40.87
N ALA A 146 11.68 -13.94 -41.95
CA ALA A 146 12.14 -13.72 -43.31
C ALA A 146 12.26 -12.23 -43.63
N THR A 147 11.28 -11.41 -43.24
CA THR A 147 11.30 -9.96 -43.41
C THR A 147 12.47 -9.31 -42.67
N VAL A 148 12.73 -9.70 -41.42
CA VAL A 148 13.89 -9.22 -40.64
C VAL A 148 15.20 -9.60 -41.32
N THR A 149 15.32 -10.83 -41.81
CA THR A 149 16.51 -11.29 -42.54
C THR A 149 16.76 -10.49 -43.83
N ALA A 150 15.69 -10.19 -44.59
CA ALA A 150 15.78 -9.37 -45.79
C ALA A 150 16.19 -7.91 -45.49
N GLN A 151 15.67 -7.29 -44.43
CA GLN A 151 16.07 -5.92 -44.05
C GLN A 151 17.51 -5.87 -43.50
N ARG A 152 17.99 -6.91 -42.81
CA ARG A 152 19.40 -7.02 -42.41
C ARG A 152 20.37 -7.04 -43.58
N ALA A 153 20.02 -7.72 -44.67
CA ALA A 153 20.81 -7.70 -45.89
C ALA A 153 20.93 -6.29 -46.51
N LEU A 154 20.04 -5.37 -46.14
CA LEU A 154 20.07 -3.94 -46.49
C LEU A 154 20.73 -3.06 -45.41
N GLY A 155 21.39 -3.65 -44.40
CA GLY A 155 22.04 -2.93 -43.30
C GLY A 155 21.08 -2.36 -42.25
N ARG A 156 19.86 -2.92 -42.13
CA ARG A 156 18.81 -2.41 -41.24
C ARG A 156 18.38 -3.46 -40.21
N GLU A 157 18.24 -3.04 -38.96
CA GLU A 157 17.76 -3.86 -37.85
C GLU A 157 16.37 -3.43 -37.40
N LEU A 158 15.63 -4.36 -36.82
CA LEU A 158 14.27 -4.16 -36.32
C LEU A 158 14.29 -3.30 -35.05
N LEU A 159 13.46 -2.25 -35.01
CA LEU A 159 13.35 -1.29 -33.90
C LEU A 159 12.03 -1.39 -33.13
N ARG A 160 10.92 -1.60 -33.85
CA ARG A 160 9.56 -1.70 -33.29
C ARG A 160 8.70 -2.65 -34.11
N LEU A 161 7.73 -3.23 -33.43
CA LEU A 161 6.62 -4.01 -33.96
C LEU A 161 5.31 -3.37 -33.50
N GLY A 162 4.29 -3.45 -34.34
CA GLY A 162 2.88 -3.25 -34.00
C GLY A 162 2.07 -4.33 -34.72
N GLY A 163 0.89 -4.67 -34.22
CA GLY A 163 0.20 -5.90 -34.58
C GLY A 163 -1.31 -5.71 -34.56
N SER A 164 -1.99 -6.28 -35.55
CA SER A 164 -3.40 -6.04 -35.82
C SER A 164 -4.10 -7.28 -36.37
N GLY A 165 -5.42 -7.17 -36.52
CA GLY A 165 -6.28 -8.20 -37.11
C GLY A 165 -6.79 -9.23 -36.10
N THR A 166 -7.93 -9.81 -36.43
CA THR A 166 -8.56 -10.92 -35.72
C THR A 166 -8.01 -12.27 -36.19
N THR A 167 -8.45 -13.36 -35.57
CA THR A 167 -7.94 -14.71 -35.87
C THR A 167 -8.23 -15.13 -37.33
N GLY A 168 -7.17 -15.34 -38.12
CA GLY A 168 -7.23 -15.64 -39.55
C GLY A 168 -6.89 -14.46 -40.48
N SER A 169 -6.79 -13.25 -39.95
CA SER A 169 -6.46 -12.00 -40.67
C SER A 169 -5.33 -11.21 -39.99
N GLU A 170 -4.54 -11.87 -39.13
CA GLU A 170 -3.47 -11.27 -38.35
C GLU A 170 -2.38 -10.64 -39.24
N THR A 171 -1.99 -9.39 -38.96
CA THR A 171 -0.85 -8.76 -39.63
C THR A 171 0.05 -7.98 -38.68
N LEU A 172 1.32 -7.85 -39.04
CA LEU A 172 2.30 -7.04 -38.33
C LEU A 172 2.77 -5.86 -39.18
N CYS A 173 3.08 -4.76 -38.50
CA CYS A 173 3.94 -3.70 -39.01
C CYS A 173 5.28 -3.69 -38.26
N ALA A 174 6.34 -3.28 -38.95
CA ALA A 174 7.71 -3.33 -38.44
C ALA A 174 8.51 -2.09 -38.88
N LEU A 175 9.12 -1.41 -37.91
CA LEU A 175 10.03 -0.28 -38.16
C LEU A 175 11.47 -0.76 -38.13
N PHE A 176 12.24 -0.42 -39.15
CA PHE A 176 13.65 -0.78 -39.31
C PHE A 176 14.53 0.47 -39.47
N ALA A 177 15.76 0.45 -38.95
CA ALA A 177 16.78 1.46 -39.25
C ALA A 177 18.19 0.87 -39.09
N ALA A 178 19.24 1.62 -39.41
CA ALA A 178 20.60 1.25 -39.01
C ALA A 178 20.70 1.15 -37.48
N GLY A 179 21.25 0.05 -36.95
CA GLY A 179 21.22 -0.24 -35.51
C GLY A 179 21.93 -1.54 -35.12
N ALA A 180 21.74 -1.94 -33.86
CA ALA A 180 22.33 -3.16 -33.28
C ALA A 180 21.47 -4.41 -33.56
N ALA A 181 22.13 -5.57 -33.63
CA ALA A 181 21.50 -6.85 -33.95
C ALA A 181 20.39 -7.25 -32.95
N ALA A 182 19.16 -7.42 -33.44
CA ALA A 182 17.97 -7.62 -32.62
C ALA A 182 17.16 -8.87 -33.03
N THR A 183 16.96 -9.85 -32.15
CA THR A 183 16.20 -11.07 -32.51
C THR A 183 14.70 -10.86 -32.32
N SER A 184 13.90 -11.22 -33.31
CA SER A 184 12.45 -11.22 -33.26
C SER A 184 11.88 -12.61 -32.92
N THR A 185 10.66 -12.63 -32.42
CA THR A 185 9.78 -13.81 -32.32
C THR A 185 8.34 -13.38 -32.61
N SER A 186 7.50 -14.32 -33.04
CA SER A 186 6.08 -14.13 -33.37
C SER A 186 5.29 -15.41 -33.07
N GLU A 187 3.95 -15.32 -33.13
CA GLU A 187 2.99 -16.45 -33.02
C GLU A 187 2.95 -17.14 -31.65
N LEU A 188 3.60 -16.56 -30.64
CA LEU A 188 3.56 -17.04 -29.25
C LEU A 188 2.15 -16.86 -28.67
N ALA A 189 1.52 -17.95 -28.23
CA ALA A 189 0.33 -17.87 -27.38
C ALA A 189 0.68 -17.30 -25.99
N ALA A 190 -0.28 -16.72 -25.27
CA ALA A 190 -0.04 -16.01 -24.00
C ALA A 190 0.83 -16.77 -22.98
N THR A 191 0.61 -18.08 -22.78
CA THR A 191 1.40 -18.92 -21.85
C THR A 191 2.84 -19.15 -22.32
N ALA A 192 3.04 -19.33 -23.63
CA ALA A 192 4.36 -19.43 -24.24
C ALA A 192 5.09 -18.08 -24.23
N PHE A 193 4.35 -16.98 -24.41
CA PHE A 193 4.88 -15.62 -24.35
C PHE A 193 5.36 -15.26 -22.93
N ALA A 194 4.58 -15.54 -21.88
CA ALA A 194 5.01 -15.35 -20.50
C ALA A 194 6.29 -16.14 -20.17
N SER A 195 6.37 -17.40 -20.63
CA SER A 195 7.56 -18.24 -20.49
C SER A 195 8.77 -17.67 -21.25
N TRP A 196 8.57 -17.22 -22.49
CA TRP A 196 9.61 -16.58 -23.30
C TRP A 196 10.12 -15.29 -22.66
N LEU A 197 9.23 -14.47 -22.12
CA LEU A 197 9.54 -13.18 -21.50
C LEU A 197 10.33 -13.36 -20.20
N SER A 198 10.00 -14.38 -19.40
CA SER A 198 10.79 -14.80 -18.23
C SER A 198 12.21 -15.23 -18.64
N ASN A 199 12.34 -16.03 -19.71
CA ASN A 199 13.65 -16.45 -20.25
C ASN A 199 14.46 -15.29 -20.86
N ALA A 200 13.81 -14.31 -21.50
CA ALA A 200 14.47 -13.10 -21.98
C ALA A 200 15.00 -12.25 -20.80
N SER A 201 14.22 -12.17 -19.72
CA SER A 201 14.57 -11.45 -18.49
C SER A 201 15.74 -12.11 -17.73
N SER A 202 15.87 -13.43 -17.75
CA SER A 202 16.99 -14.15 -17.14
C SER A 202 18.24 -14.18 -18.03
N GLY A 203 18.08 -14.27 -19.34
CA GLY A 203 19.17 -14.42 -20.33
C GLY A 203 19.93 -13.14 -20.71
N ALA A 204 19.99 -12.12 -19.85
CA ALA A 204 20.65 -10.83 -20.14
C ALA A 204 20.16 -10.18 -21.45
N ARG A 205 18.83 -10.13 -21.63
CA ARG A 205 18.19 -9.50 -22.80
C ARG A 205 17.31 -8.34 -22.38
N MET A 206 17.03 -7.44 -23.32
CA MET A 206 16.03 -6.39 -23.17
C MET A 206 14.96 -6.51 -24.25
N VAL A 207 13.71 -6.20 -23.90
CA VAL A 207 12.54 -6.32 -24.79
C VAL A 207 11.94 -4.92 -25.03
N PRO A 208 12.46 -4.15 -26.01
CA PRO A 208 12.06 -2.75 -26.25
C PRO A 208 10.81 -2.59 -27.13
N SER A 209 10.24 -3.70 -27.62
CA SER A 209 9.00 -3.73 -28.37
C SER A 209 8.37 -5.10 -28.23
N LEU A 210 7.07 -5.11 -28.00
CA LEU A 210 6.18 -6.24 -28.13
C LEU A 210 4.86 -5.74 -28.74
N THR A 211 4.01 -6.65 -29.19
CA THR A 211 2.65 -6.37 -29.64
C THR A 211 1.80 -7.62 -29.51
N ALA A 212 0.51 -7.43 -29.19
CA ALA A 212 -0.52 -8.45 -29.13
C ALA A 212 -1.46 -8.33 -30.34
N TYR A 213 -1.95 -9.45 -30.85
CA TYR A 213 -2.85 -9.49 -32.01
C TYR A 213 -3.69 -10.77 -32.05
N GLY A 214 -4.73 -10.81 -32.88
CA GLY A 214 -5.73 -11.88 -32.89
C GLY A 214 -6.94 -11.59 -31.98
N SER A 215 -7.94 -12.48 -32.01
CA SER A 215 -9.21 -12.27 -31.29
C SER A 215 -9.07 -12.38 -29.75
N PRO A 216 -9.96 -11.74 -28.96
CA PRO A 216 -10.02 -11.89 -27.51
C PRO A 216 -9.98 -13.36 -27.07
N GLY A 217 -9.13 -13.66 -26.09
CA GLY A 217 -8.90 -15.03 -25.59
C GLY A 217 -8.12 -15.98 -26.53
N ALA A 218 -7.86 -15.58 -27.79
CA ALA A 218 -7.04 -16.31 -28.76
C ALA A 218 -5.72 -15.58 -29.11
N VAL A 219 -5.39 -14.53 -28.33
CA VAL A 219 -4.31 -13.57 -28.58
C VAL A 219 -2.93 -14.23 -28.75
N ARG A 220 -2.19 -13.71 -29.74
CA ARG A 220 -0.81 -14.04 -30.07
C ARG A 220 0.10 -12.84 -29.87
N PHE A 221 1.38 -13.12 -29.63
CA PHE A 221 2.40 -12.10 -29.35
C PHE A 221 3.55 -12.18 -30.35
N ALA A 222 4.02 -10.99 -30.75
CA ALA A 222 5.30 -10.81 -31.41
C ALA A 222 6.16 -9.85 -30.58
N ALA A 223 7.47 -10.13 -30.51
CA ALA A 223 8.38 -9.37 -29.66
C ALA A 223 9.78 -9.25 -30.24
N LEU A 224 10.41 -8.13 -29.90
CA LEU A 224 11.79 -7.80 -30.22
C LEU A 224 12.66 -7.98 -28.98
N SER A 225 13.83 -8.59 -29.13
CA SER A 225 14.81 -8.71 -28.04
C SER A 225 16.24 -8.42 -28.47
N LEU A 226 16.91 -7.56 -27.71
CA LEU A 226 18.32 -7.18 -27.86
C LEU A 226 19.15 -7.85 -26.75
N ALA A 227 20.43 -8.12 -26.99
CA ALA A 227 21.36 -8.43 -25.90
C ALA A 227 21.60 -7.18 -25.05
N SER A 228 21.62 -7.31 -23.72
CA SER A 228 21.82 -6.18 -22.79
C SER A 228 22.61 -6.61 -21.56
N PRO A 229 23.69 -5.90 -21.18
CA PRO A 229 24.42 -6.17 -19.93
C PRO A 229 23.58 -5.87 -18.68
N SER A 230 22.47 -5.13 -18.82
CA SER A 230 21.44 -4.99 -17.79
C SER A 230 20.18 -5.74 -18.26
N PRO A 231 19.90 -6.96 -17.75
CA PRO A 231 18.65 -7.66 -18.04
C PRO A 231 17.42 -6.80 -17.70
N VAL A 232 16.34 -7.03 -18.43
CA VAL A 232 15.03 -6.43 -18.22
C VAL A 232 14.27 -7.18 -17.11
N ASP A 233 13.55 -6.45 -16.27
CA ASP A 233 12.46 -7.02 -15.45
C ASP A 233 11.18 -6.94 -16.31
N ALA A 234 10.27 -7.89 -16.21
CA ALA A 234 9.11 -7.95 -17.11
C ALA A 234 7.92 -8.59 -16.41
N SER A 235 6.72 -8.13 -16.77
CA SER A 235 5.48 -8.55 -16.13
C SER A 235 4.44 -8.70 -17.22
N ALA A 236 3.85 -9.89 -17.35
CA ALA A 236 2.85 -10.22 -18.37
C ALA A 236 1.58 -10.78 -17.71
N GLY A 237 0.42 -10.43 -18.24
CA GLY A 237 -0.88 -10.87 -17.72
C GLY A 237 -1.36 -10.05 -16.52
N VAL A 238 -0.76 -8.88 -16.29
CA VAL A 238 -1.07 -7.98 -15.17
C VAL A 238 -2.44 -7.35 -15.44
N SER A 239 -3.35 -7.36 -14.46
CA SER A 239 -4.64 -6.67 -14.59
C SER A 239 -4.53 -5.16 -14.37
N ASN A 240 -5.58 -4.43 -14.77
CA ASN A 240 -5.73 -3.00 -14.51
C ASN A 240 -5.52 -2.60 -13.03
N ALA A 241 -5.97 -3.43 -12.08
CA ALA A 241 -5.83 -3.16 -10.65
C ALA A 241 -4.40 -3.38 -10.13
N GLU A 242 -3.67 -4.33 -10.71
CA GLU A 242 -2.30 -4.67 -10.30
C GLU A 242 -1.25 -3.74 -10.90
N LEU A 243 -1.52 -3.14 -12.06
CA LEU A 243 -0.50 -2.39 -12.80
C LEU A 243 0.00 -1.11 -12.10
N PRO A 244 -0.83 -0.24 -11.51
CA PRO A 244 -0.33 0.92 -10.75
C PRO A 244 0.57 0.55 -9.55
N PRO A 245 0.21 -0.40 -8.65
CA PRO A 245 1.12 -0.82 -7.58
C PRO A 245 2.36 -1.55 -8.10
N LEU A 246 2.26 -2.37 -9.16
CA LEU A 246 3.42 -2.94 -9.84
C LEU A 246 4.38 -1.85 -10.35
N THR A 247 3.85 -0.80 -10.98
CA THR A 247 4.63 0.32 -11.50
C THR A 247 5.37 1.04 -10.38
N ARG A 248 4.70 1.36 -9.27
CA ARG A 248 5.32 1.94 -8.08
C ARG A 248 6.44 1.05 -7.51
N TRP A 249 6.22 -0.27 -7.48
CA TRP A 249 7.20 -1.25 -7.00
C TRP A 249 8.43 -1.37 -7.91
N MET A 250 8.24 -1.31 -9.23
CA MET A 250 9.35 -1.31 -10.20
C MET A 250 10.16 -0.02 -10.12
N LEU A 251 9.51 1.14 -10.05
CA LEU A 251 10.17 2.44 -9.85
C LEU A 251 10.98 2.49 -8.55
N ALA A 252 10.44 1.96 -7.45
CA ALA A 252 11.15 1.83 -6.17
C ALA A 252 12.36 0.87 -6.21
N ARG A 253 12.49 0.04 -7.25
CA ARG A 253 13.61 -0.86 -7.50
C ARG A 253 14.58 -0.34 -8.58
N ASP A 254 14.53 0.96 -8.91
CA ASP A 254 15.28 1.60 -10.00
C ASP A 254 14.94 1.07 -11.42
N HIS A 255 13.73 0.56 -11.63
CA HIS A 255 13.27 0.08 -12.95
C HIS A 255 12.30 1.08 -13.60
N LEU A 256 12.59 1.42 -14.85
CA LEU A 256 11.81 2.35 -15.67
C LEU A 256 11.08 1.58 -16.78
N PRO A 257 9.81 1.92 -17.08
CA PRO A 257 9.10 1.28 -18.18
C PRO A 257 9.79 1.54 -19.53
N LEU A 258 9.70 0.56 -20.43
CA LEU A 258 10.37 0.55 -21.73
C LEU A 258 9.40 0.29 -22.88
N ALA A 259 8.50 -0.68 -22.71
CA ALA A 259 7.37 -0.93 -23.58
C ALA A 259 6.15 -1.38 -22.75
N VAL A 260 4.96 -1.10 -23.26
CA VAL A 260 3.67 -1.52 -22.71
C VAL A 260 2.84 -2.11 -23.84
N GLU A 261 2.06 -3.14 -23.53
CA GLU A 261 1.09 -3.76 -24.44
C GLU A 261 -0.17 -4.12 -23.67
N SER A 262 -1.35 -3.93 -24.27
CA SER A 262 -2.65 -4.23 -23.62
C SER A 262 -3.54 -5.07 -24.52
N TRP A 263 -4.11 -6.16 -24.01
CA TRP A 263 -4.99 -7.06 -24.77
C TRP A 263 -6.16 -7.58 -23.93
N ASP A 264 -7.14 -8.17 -24.60
CA ASP A 264 -8.28 -8.84 -23.98
C ASP A 264 -8.04 -10.36 -23.91
N ASP A 265 -8.05 -10.94 -22.70
CA ASP A 265 -7.89 -12.39 -22.50
C ASP A 265 -9.20 -13.19 -22.69
N GLY A 266 -10.27 -12.53 -23.13
CA GLY A 266 -11.63 -13.07 -23.26
C GLY A 266 -12.47 -12.93 -21.99
N SER A 267 -11.89 -12.43 -20.90
CA SER A 267 -12.57 -12.18 -19.63
C SER A 267 -12.27 -10.80 -19.03
N THR A 268 -11.05 -10.31 -19.20
CA THR A 268 -10.59 -9.02 -18.68
C THR A 268 -9.42 -8.48 -19.48
N ILE A 269 -9.15 -7.18 -19.30
CA ILE A 269 -7.99 -6.52 -19.92
C ILE A 269 -6.72 -6.86 -19.14
N ARG A 270 -5.70 -7.22 -19.90
CA ARG A 270 -4.37 -7.62 -19.42
C ARG A 270 -3.31 -6.74 -20.04
N HIS A 271 -2.27 -6.50 -19.27
CA HIS A 271 -1.11 -5.72 -19.68
C HIS A 271 0.18 -6.54 -19.60
N THR A 272 1.11 -6.22 -20.49
CA THR A 272 2.51 -6.57 -20.37
C THR A 272 3.32 -5.29 -20.32
N VAL A 273 4.19 -5.15 -19.32
CA VAL A 273 5.17 -4.08 -19.27
C VAL A 273 6.57 -4.65 -19.16
N THR A 274 7.49 -4.11 -19.96
CA THR A 274 8.91 -4.40 -19.87
C THR A 274 9.63 -3.23 -19.22
N TRP A 275 10.57 -3.54 -18.34
CA TRP A 275 11.23 -2.57 -17.48
C TRP A 275 12.74 -2.66 -17.63
N HIS A 276 13.41 -1.54 -17.95
CA HIS A 276 14.86 -1.49 -17.86
C HIS A 276 15.29 -0.96 -16.50
N ARG A 277 16.30 -1.57 -15.90
CA ARG A 277 16.97 -0.98 -14.74
C ARG A 277 17.80 0.22 -15.20
N THR A 278 17.73 1.35 -14.50
CA THR A 278 18.55 2.53 -14.82
C THR A 278 19.88 2.54 -14.06
N SER A 279 20.92 3.06 -14.70
CA SER A 279 22.24 3.30 -14.11
C SER A 279 22.46 4.77 -13.70
N ALA A 280 21.47 5.65 -13.92
CA ALA A 280 21.50 7.05 -13.50
C ALA A 280 21.88 7.19 -12.01
N PRO A 281 22.61 8.24 -11.58
CA PRO A 281 23.05 8.37 -10.20
C PRO A 281 21.87 8.42 -9.22
N PHE A 282 22.05 7.88 -8.01
CA PHE A 282 21.05 8.02 -6.95
C PHE A 282 20.89 9.48 -6.55
N GLN A 283 19.63 9.91 -6.45
CA GLN A 283 19.22 11.19 -5.89
C GLN A 283 18.55 10.94 -4.54
N PHE A 284 18.69 11.88 -3.61
CA PHE A 284 17.93 11.88 -2.35
C PHE A 284 16.91 13.02 -2.39
N LEU A 285 15.63 12.67 -2.22
CA LEU A 285 14.50 13.59 -2.27
C LEU A 285 13.69 13.45 -0.97
N ALA A 286 13.39 14.58 -0.33
CA ALA A 286 12.60 14.63 0.89
C ALA A 286 11.30 15.43 0.65
N THR A 287 10.18 14.90 1.13
CA THR A 287 8.82 15.44 0.98
C THR A 287 8.25 15.85 2.35
N GLY A 288 7.19 16.68 2.35
CA GLY A 288 6.67 17.33 3.55
C GLY A 288 7.40 18.62 3.93
N SER A 289 6.94 19.29 4.97
CA SER A 289 7.49 20.58 5.42
C SER A 289 8.89 20.42 6.01
N SER A 290 9.87 21.15 5.47
CA SER A 290 11.23 21.22 6.00
C SER A 290 11.37 22.34 7.03
N THR A 291 11.97 22.04 8.18
CA THR A 291 12.29 23.03 9.23
C THR A 291 13.82 23.08 9.42
N PRO A 292 14.50 24.24 9.26
CA PRO A 292 15.97 24.32 9.28
C PRO A 292 16.62 23.76 10.56
N GLU A 293 16.01 23.99 11.72
CA GLU A 293 16.44 23.51 13.03
C GLU A 293 16.45 21.97 13.13
N LEU A 294 15.64 21.31 12.30
CA LEU A 294 15.45 19.86 12.26
C LEU A 294 16.20 19.17 11.11
N ALA A 295 16.98 19.92 10.33
CA ALA A 295 17.85 19.38 9.27
C ALA A 295 18.77 18.21 9.70
N PRO A 296 19.26 18.10 10.96
CA PRO A 296 19.99 16.91 11.39
C PRO A 296 19.22 15.58 11.22
N LEU A 297 17.89 15.59 11.32
CA LEU A 297 17.05 14.41 11.08
C LEU A 297 17.07 13.99 9.61
N ASP A 298 16.91 14.94 8.70
CA ASP A 298 16.96 14.70 7.25
C ASP A 298 18.33 14.12 6.84
N VAL A 299 19.43 14.69 7.37
CA VAL A 299 20.81 14.22 7.11
C VAL A 299 21.04 12.81 7.66
N ALA A 300 20.55 12.52 8.87
CA ALA A 300 20.67 11.19 9.47
C ALA A 300 19.91 10.12 8.66
N MET A 301 18.70 10.44 8.21
CA MET A 301 17.93 9.56 7.33
C MET A 301 18.59 9.38 5.96
N GLN A 302 19.11 10.46 5.35
CA GLN A 302 19.87 10.36 4.10
C GLN A 302 21.08 9.42 4.21
N ASN A 303 21.85 9.54 5.30
CA ASN A 303 23.01 8.69 5.55
C ASN A 303 22.60 7.24 5.78
N TYR A 304 21.60 6.98 6.64
CA TYR A 304 21.08 5.65 6.92
C TYR A 304 20.57 4.96 5.65
N MET A 305 19.76 5.66 4.87
CA MET A 305 19.21 5.14 3.61
C MET A 305 20.30 4.92 2.55
N THR A 306 21.36 5.72 2.55
CA THR A 306 22.49 5.54 1.63
C THR A 306 23.32 4.31 1.96
N VAL A 307 23.68 4.12 3.24
CA VAL A 307 24.41 2.93 3.72
C VAL A 307 23.57 1.67 3.54
N GLY A 308 22.29 1.73 3.89
CA GLY A 308 21.36 0.60 3.81
C GLY A 308 20.78 0.30 2.43
N ASN A 309 21.09 1.12 1.42
CA ASN A 309 20.46 1.07 0.10
C ASN A 309 18.91 1.11 0.17
N VAL A 310 18.36 1.88 1.12
CA VAL A 310 16.91 2.01 1.36
C VAL A 310 16.30 2.92 0.30
N ALA A 311 15.30 2.40 -0.43
CA ALA A 311 14.63 3.15 -1.50
C ALA A 311 13.72 4.26 -0.96
N HIS A 312 12.97 4.00 0.12
CA HIS A 312 12.07 4.98 0.71
C HIS A 312 11.80 4.72 2.20
N ALA A 313 11.49 5.80 2.92
CA ALA A 313 11.21 5.81 4.34
C ALA A 313 10.25 6.95 4.72
N VAL A 314 9.61 6.84 5.87
CA VAL A 314 8.88 7.93 6.54
C VAL A 314 9.40 8.12 7.96
N LEU A 315 9.43 9.37 8.43
CA LEU A 315 9.80 9.74 9.81
C LEU A 315 8.82 10.78 10.34
N ALA A 316 8.28 10.53 11.52
CA ALA A 316 7.60 11.52 12.35
C ALA A 316 8.36 11.72 13.66
N VAL A 317 8.51 12.96 14.11
CA VAL A 317 9.07 13.31 15.43
C VAL A 317 8.10 14.25 16.14
N THR A 318 7.81 13.94 17.39
CA THR A 318 6.98 14.78 18.28
C THR A 318 7.81 15.30 19.44
N LYS A 319 7.46 16.49 19.94
CA LYS A 319 8.08 17.12 21.11
C LYS A 319 6.98 17.68 22.00
N ASP A 320 6.89 17.16 23.22
CA ASP A 320 5.90 17.56 24.23
C ASP A 320 4.46 17.52 23.66
N GLY A 321 4.13 16.41 22.98
CA GLY A 321 2.82 16.16 22.36
C GLY A 321 2.59 16.78 20.97
N ARG A 322 3.40 17.76 20.54
CA ARG A 322 3.27 18.43 19.21
C ARG A 322 4.00 17.67 18.12
N LEU A 323 3.44 17.60 16.90
CA LEU A 323 4.15 17.07 15.73
C LEU A 323 5.08 18.14 15.15
N VAL A 324 6.39 17.98 15.34
CA VAL A 324 7.40 18.97 14.95
C VAL A 324 8.13 18.61 13.66
N HIS A 325 8.20 17.32 13.31
CA HIS A 325 8.80 16.81 12.08
C HIS A 325 7.89 15.75 11.46
N ALA A 326 7.62 15.85 10.16
CA ALA A 326 6.98 14.79 9.40
C ALA A 326 7.49 14.81 7.95
N ARG A 327 8.14 13.73 7.51
CA ARG A 327 8.85 13.67 6.23
C ARG A 327 8.69 12.31 5.57
N GLY A 328 8.51 12.32 4.26
CA GLY A 328 8.82 11.18 3.40
C GLY A 328 10.22 11.35 2.81
N TYR A 329 10.97 10.27 2.68
CA TYR A 329 12.31 10.25 2.09
C TYR A 329 12.39 9.22 0.99
N ASN A 330 13.09 9.57 -0.09
CA ASN A 330 13.21 8.76 -1.29
C ASN A 330 14.66 8.79 -1.77
N ARG A 331 15.27 7.62 -1.96
CA ARG A 331 16.57 7.45 -2.59
C ARG A 331 16.37 6.67 -3.89
N THR A 332 16.37 7.40 -4.99
CA THR A 332 15.88 6.90 -6.29
C THR A 332 16.83 7.26 -7.43
N ARG A 333 16.92 6.43 -8.47
CA ARG A 333 17.55 6.77 -9.76
C ARG A 333 16.55 7.31 -10.79
N THR A 334 15.26 7.14 -10.54
CA THR A 334 14.17 7.49 -11.47
C THR A 334 13.61 8.89 -11.26
N GLY A 335 13.96 9.54 -10.14
CA GLY A 335 13.35 10.81 -9.71
C GLY A 335 11.95 10.66 -9.10
N ALA A 336 11.34 9.47 -9.16
CA ALA A 336 10.00 9.23 -8.62
C ALA A 336 9.99 9.34 -7.08
N THR A 337 9.01 10.08 -6.54
CA THR A 337 8.75 10.20 -5.11
C THR A 337 7.67 9.20 -4.69
N THR A 338 8.06 8.14 -4.00
CA THR A 338 7.14 7.10 -3.49
C THR A 338 6.65 7.35 -2.07
N ALA A 339 7.44 8.02 -1.23
CA ALA A 339 7.09 8.36 0.15
C ALA A 339 6.70 9.83 0.29
N GLN A 340 5.59 10.03 0.98
CA GLN A 340 5.06 11.28 1.54
C GLN A 340 5.01 11.15 3.08
N PRO A 341 4.89 12.24 3.85
CA PRO A 341 4.78 12.16 5.32
C PRO A 341 3.63 11.25 5.80
N ASP A 342 2.52 11.25 5.06
CA ASP A 342 1.32 10.47 5.34
C ASP A 342 1.35 9.06 4.73
N SER A 343 2.44 8.63 4.09
CA SER A 343 2.51 7.31 3.46
C SER A 343 2.48 6.18 4.48
N ASP A 344 1.62 5.20 4.24
CA ASP A 344 1.45 4.05 5.12
C ASP A 344 2.47 2.94 4.80
N ALA A 345 2.84 2.13 5.80
CA ALA A 345 3.55 0.87 5.59
C ALA A 345 3.26 -0.13 6.70
N ARG A 346 3.51 -1.42 6.45
CA ARG A 346 3.47 -2.48 7.48
C ARG A 346 4.43 -2.11 8.63
N ILE A 347 3.91 -2.06 9.85
CA ILE A 347 4.71 -1.76 11.06
C ILE A 347 5.22 -3.01 11.78
N GLY A 348 4.87 -4.20 11.28
CA GLY A 348 5.31 -5.47 11.86
C GLY A 348 5.04 -5.53 13.36
N SER A 349 6.04 -6.01 14.12
CA SER A 349 5.93 -6.24 15.56
C SER A 349 5.62 -5.01 16.44
N MET A 350 5.67 -3.77 15.93
CA MET A 350 5.10 -2.61 16.65
C MET A 350 3.58 -2.80 16.92
N SER A 351 2.88 -3.59 16.11
CA SER A 351 1.47 -3.99 16.32
C SER A 351 1.19 -4.50 17.74
N LYS A 352 2.17 -5.17 18.38
CA LYS A 352 2.05 -5.75 19.73
C LYS A 352 1.73 -4.71 20.81
N THR A 353 2.16 -3.47 20.61
CA THR A 353 1.87 -2.36 21.54
C THR A 353 0.37 -2.05 21.59
N LEU A 354 -0.33 -2.12 20.44
CA LEU A 354 -1.77 -1.91 20.32
C LEU A 354 -2.52 -3.05 21.03
N THR A 355 -2.08 -4.29 20.80
CA THR A 355 -2.61 -5.49 21.45
C THR A 355 -2.45 -5.44 22.97
N ALA A 356 -1.30 -4.98 23.47
CA ALA A 356 -1.06 -4.82 24.89
C ALA A 356 -2.03 -3.81 25.53
N VAL A 357 -2.27 -2.66 24.87
CA VAL A 357 -3.28 -1.69 25.33
C VAL A 357 -4.68 -2.27 25.30
N ALA A 358 -5.08 -2.95 24.23
CA ALA A 358 -6.41 -3.56 24.13
C ALA A 358 -6.67 -4.57 25.26
N VAL A 359 -5.69 -5.42 25.57
CA VAL A 359 -5.78 -6.38 26.68
C VAL A 359 -5.82 -5.66 28.03
N LEU A 360 -5.00 -4.63 28.24
CA LEU A 360 -5.01 -3.86 29.50
C LEU A 360 -6.33 -3.10 29.71
N GLN A 361 -7.00 -2.61 28.66
CA GLN A 361 -8.34 -2.04 28.78
C GLN A 361 -9.37 -3.06 29.28
N LEU A 362 -9.28 -4.33 28.88
CA LEU A 362 -10.15 -5.39 29.39
C LEU A 362 -9.83 -5.74 30.85
N VAL A 363 -8.57 -5.62 31.27
CA VAL A 363 -8.14 -5.74 32.67
C VAL A 363 -8.69 -4.59 33.52
N GLU A 364 -8.61 -3.33 33.06
CA GLU A 364 -9.17 -2.17 33.77
C GLU A 364 -10.68 -2.25 33.95
N ARG A 365 -11.37 -2.81 32.95
CA ARG A 365 -12.82 -3.10 33.01
C ARG A 365 -13.16 -4.33 33.88
N ASN A 366 -12.16 -4.98 34.49
CA ASN A 366 -12.29 -6.19 35.29
C ASN A 366 -12.94 -7.38 34.54
N LEU A 367 -12.85 -7.39 33.21
CA LEU A 367 -13.39 -8.47 32.37
C LEU A 367 -12.44 -9.69 32.33
N ILE A 368 -11.14 -9.46 32.54
CA ILE A 368 -10.10 -10.47 32.71
C ILE A 368 -9.07 -10.03 33.75
N GLY A 369 -8.38 -10.99 34.36
CA GLY A 369 -7.23 -10.73 35.24
C GLY A 369 -5.88 -10.94 34.54
N LEU A 370 -4.87 -10.14 34.87
CA LEU A 370 -3.49 -10.37 34.39
C LEU A 370 -2.97 -11.77 34.76
N ASP A 371 -3.30 -12.26 35.96
CA ASP A 371 -2.89 -13.57 36.45
C ASP A 371 -3.93 -14.68 36.18
N GLN A 372 -4.94 -14.39 35.37
CA GLN A 372 -5.91 -15.39 34.91
C GLN A 372 -5.26 -16.36 33.92
N ARG A 373 -5.62 -17.64 34.03
CA ARG A 373 -5.12 -18.71 33.14
C ARG A 373 -5.73 -18.58 31.75
N VAL A 374 -4.89 -18.56 30.72
CA VAL A 374 -5.31 -18.43 29.31
C VAL A 374 -6.26 -19.57 28.90
N ALA A 375 -5.99 -20.80 29.36
CA ALA A 375 -6.85 -21.95 29.12
C ALA A 375 -8.29 -21.79 29.62
N THR A 376 -8.54 -20.95 30.64
CA THR A 376 -9.90 -20.68 31.14
C THR A 376 -10.67 -19.65 30.31
N ILE A 377 -9.98 -18.90 29.44
CA ILE A 377 -10.57 -17.88 28.56
C ILE A 377 -10.82 -18.46 27.16
N LEU A 378 -9.85 -19.21 26.63
CA LEU A 378 -9.86 -19.69 25.24
C LEU A 378 -10.14 -21.19 25.06
N ASP A 379 -10.46 -21.91 26.14
CA ASP A 379 -10.58 -23.39 26.20
C ASP A 379 -9.41 -24.12 25.50
N LEU A 380 -8.21 -23.96 26.06
CA LEU A 380 -7.01 -24.66 25.57
C LEU A 380 -6.88 -26.07 26.16
N SER A 381 -7.98 -26.70 26.59
CA SER A 381 -7.99 -28.00 27.29
C SER A 381 -7.43 -29.16 26.44
N ASN A 382 -7.45 -29.02 25.12
CA ASN A 382 -6.93 -29.99 24.14
C ASN A 382 -5.41 -29.87 23.84
N TYR A 383 -4.71 -28.91 24.45
CA TYR A 383 -3.27 -28.72 24.20
C TYR A 383 -2.43 -29.86 24.82
N VAL A 384 -1.53 -30.43 24.02
CA VAL A 384 -0.63 -31.51 24.46
C VAL A 384 0.42 -31.05 25.46
N ASP A 385 0.77 -29.76 25.48
CA ASP A 385 1.73 -29.20 26.42
C ASP A 385 1.06 -28.76 27.73
N PRO A 386 1.49 -29.26 28.91
CA PRO A 386 0.88 -28.89 30.19
C PRO A 386 1.10 -27.41 30.57
N GLY A 387 2.06 -26.72 29.96
CA GLY A 387 2.24 -25.27 30.09
C GLY A 387 1.01 -24.48 29.63
N ALA A 388 0.25 -25.00 28.66
CA ALA A 388 -0.98 -24.36 28.18
C ALA A 388 -2.03 -24.17 29.27
N GLN A 389 -2.13 -25.13 30.21
CA GLN A 389 -3.08 -25.10 31.32
C GLN A 389 -2.69 -24.14 32.44
N THR A 390 -1.44 -23.68 32.47
CA THR A 390 -0.87 -22.91 33.57
C THR A 390 -0.43 -21.49 33.20
N MET A 391 -0.21 -21.19 31.93
CA MET A 391 0.18 -19.85 31.49
C MET A 391 -0.90 -18.79 31.74
N THR A 392 -0.45 -17.56 32.06
CA THR A 392 -1.34 -16.41 32.35
C THR A 392 -1.28 -15.30 31.30
N VAL A 393 -2.28 -14.42 31.29
CA VAL A 393 -2.35 -13.24 30.40
C VAL A 393 -1.09 -12.35 30.54
N ARG A 394 -0.62 -12.13 31.78
CA ARG A 394 0.63 -11.43 32.10
C ARG A 394 1.85 -12.06 31.43
N GLN A 395 1.94 -13.39 31.45
CA GLN A 395 3.07 -14.13 30.87
C GLN A 395 3.04 -14.10 29.34
N LEU A 396 1.87 -14.03 28.71
CA LEU A 396 1.77 -13.73 27.28
C LEU A 396 2.28 -12.32 26.97
N LEU A 397 1.79 -11.30 27.70
CA LEU A 397 2.16 -9.90 27.49
C LEU A 397 3.67 -9.65 27.65
N ARG A 398 4.31 -10.30 28.64
CA ARG A 398 5.74 -10.18 28.96
C ARG A 398 6.66 -11.15 28.18
N HIS A 399 6.13 -11.99 27.29
CA HIS A 399 6.89 -13.07 26.61
C HIS A 399 7.58 -14.05 27.58
N THR A 400 6.87 -14.50 28.62
CA THR A 400 7.36 -15.46 29.61
C THR A 400 6.43 -16.66 29.76
N SER A 401 5.65 -16.99 28.72
CA SER A 401 4.70 -18.12 28.71
C SER A 401 5.36 -19.47 28.42
N GLY A 402 6.63 -19.50 28.02
CA GLY A 402 7.38 -20.71 27.67
C GLY A 402 7.10 -21.27 26.27
N ILE A 403 6.10 -20.74 25.54
CA ILE A 403 5.75 -21.12 24.15
C ILE A 403 6.99 -21.09 23.22
N GLY A 404 7.84 -20.08 23.39
CA GLY A 404 9.01 -19.86 22.55
C GLY A 404 8.71 -19.18 21.20
N THR A 405 9.75 -19.07 20.37
CA THR A 405 9.68 -18.47 19.04
C THR A 405 9.25 -19.51 18.00
N THR A 406 7.99 -19.44 17.58
CA THR A 406 7.41 -20.30 16.53
C THR A 406 7.34 -19.59 15.18
N ALA A 407 7.82 -20.24 14.12
CA ALA A 407 7.70 -19.74 12.75
C ALA A 407 6.29 -20.03 12.20
N LEU A 408 5.35 -19.10 12.41
CA LEU A 408 3.98 -19.17 11.89
C LEU A 408 3.82 -18.38 10.58
N ILE A 409 4.29 -17.13 10.57
CA ILE A 409 4.37 -16.29 9.37
C ILE A 409 5.34 -16.94 8.37
N GLY A 410 4.90 -17.13 7.13
CA GLY A 410 5.65 -17.81 6.07
C GLY A 410 5.54 -19.34 6.07
N ASN A 411 4.78 -19.93 7.01
CA ASN A 411 4.51 -21.37 7.09
C ASN A 411 3.01 -21.71 6.90
N GLU A 412 2.20 -20.76 6.44
CA GLU A 412 0.75 -20.87 6.30
C GLU A 412 0.33 -22.09 5.47
N VAL A 413 1.06 -22.43 4.40
CA VAL A 413 0.83 -23.63 3.58
C VAL A 413 0.97 -24.92 4.40
N ALA A 414 2.00 -25.00 5.25
CA ALA A 414 2.22 -26.17 6.10
C ALA A 414 1.19 -26.27 7.23
N ILE A 415 0.69 -25.13 7.72
CA ILE A 415 -0.41 -25.05 8.70
C ILE A 415 -1.72 -25.53 8.08
N ALA A 416 -2.10 -24.99 6.92
CA ALA A 416 -3.30 -25.37 6.18
C ALA A 416 -3.32 -26.88 5.84
N ASN A 417 -2.20 -27.41 5.33
CA ASN A 417 -2.05 -28.83 5.04
C ASN A 417 -2.15 -29.72 6.30
N ALA A 418 -1.56 -29.31 7.42
CA ALA A 418 -1.59 -30.09 8.66
C ALA A 418 -3.01 -30.15 9.29
N LEU A 419 -3.83 -29.12 9.05
CA LEU A 419 -5.22 -29.05 9.51
C LEU A 419 -6.23 -29.52 8.45
N GLN A 420 -5.78 -29.90 7.25
CA GLN A 420 -6.64 -30.26 6.11
C GLN A 420 -7.68 -29.18 5.75
N ARG A 421 -7.32 -27.91 5.93
CA ARG A 421 -8.17 -26.73 5.69
C ARG A 421 -7.60 -25.89 4.53
N PRO A 422 -8.45 -25.15 3.78
CA PRO A 422 -7.98 -24.32 2.67
C PRO A 422 -7.16 -23.11 3.15
N LEU A 423 -6.38 -22.55 2.23
CA LEU A 423 -5.77 -21.22 2.37
C LEU A 423 -6.79 -20.13 1.99
N PRO A 424 -6.64 -18.88 2.48
CA PRO A 424 -5.63 -18.42 3.44
C PRO A 424 -5.92 -18.87 4.88
N THR A 425 -4.89 -18.97 5.72
CA THR A 425 -5.08 -19.29 7.14
C THR A 425 -5.67 -18.13 7.92
N ASP A 426 -6.58 -18.40 8.86
CA ASP A 426 -7.02 -17.47 9.90
C ASP A 426 -6.18 -17.63 11.20
N PRO A 427 -6.23 -16.70 12.18
CA PRO A 427 -5.40 -16.81 13.38
C PRO A 427 -5.87 -17.91 14.35
N TRP A 428 -7.12 -18.34 14.28
CA TRP A 428 -7.63 -19.50 15.03
C TRP A 428 -7.06 -20.82 14.47
N MET A 429 -6.76 -20.92 13.18
CA MET A 429 -5.96 -22.03 12.63
C MET A 429 -4.57 -22.10 13.27
N TRP A 430 -3.96 -20.96 13.62
CA TRP A 430 -2.69 -20.99 14.35
C TRP A 430 -2.86 -21.52 15.79
N VAL A 431 -4.00 -21.23 16.44
CA VAL A 431 -4.35 -21.79 17.75
C VAL A 431 -4.61 -23.30 17.65
N GLU A 432 -5.33 -23.77 16.64
CA GLU A 432 -5.59 -25.18 16.38
C GLU A 432 -4.28 -25.94 16.09
N TYR A 433 -3.44 -25.39 15.22
CA TYR A 433 -2.13 -25.96 14.86
C TYR A 433 -1.16 -26.08 16.05
N MET A 434 -1.18 -25.11 16.96
CA MET A 434 -0.30 -25.13 18.13
C MET A 434 -0.76 -26.09 19.24
N ALA A 435 -2.02 -26.55 19.24
CA ALA A 435 -2.53 -27.50 20.23
C ALA A 435 -1.77 -28.84 20.25
N THR A 436 -1.16 -29.24 19.13
CA THR A 436 -0.41 -30.50 18.97
C THR A 436 1.10 -30.36 19.10
N ARG A 437 1.61 -29.20 19.57
CA ARG A 437 3.04 -28.87 19.60
C ARG A 437 3.53 -28.59 21.04
N PRO A 438 4.73 -29.08 21.43
CA PRO A 438 5.32 -28.76 22.72
C PRO A 438 5.79 -27.30 22.78
N PHE A 439 5.87 -26.76 23.99
CA PHE A 439 6.44 -25.45 24.26
C PHE A 439 7.97 -25.55 24.44
N ALA A 440 8.68 -24.42 24.26
CA ALA A 440 10.13 -24.36 24.43
C ALA A 440 10.59 -24.39 25.90
N SER A 441 9.70 -24.07 26.83
CA SER A 441 9.90 -24.20 28.28
C SER A 441 8.58 -24.19 29.06
N ALA A 442 8.65 -24.50 30.36
CA ALA A 442 7.51 -24.27 31.24
C ALA A 442 7.29 -22.75 31.45
N PRO A 443 6.04 -22.31 31.70
CA PRO A 443 5.75 -20.89 31.93
C PRO A 443 6.57 -20.28 33.07
N TYR A 444 6.90 -19.00 32.93
CA TYR A 444 7.63 -18.16 33.89
C TYR A 444 9.08 -18.60 34.22
N GLN A 445 9.71 -19.46 33.41
CA GLN A 445 11.14 -19.79 33.58
C GLN A 445 12.09 -18.72 33.05
N ARG A 446 11.77 -18.08 31.91
CA ARG A 446 12.63 -17.10 31.23
C ARG A 446 11.82 -16.27 30.23
N TYR A 447 12.43 -15.19 29.72
CA TYR A 447 11.93 -14.44 28.58
C TYR A 447 12.21 -15.18 27.26
N GLU A 448 11.17 -15.41 26.45
CA GLU A 448 11.25 -15.97 25.10
C GLU A 448 10.22 -15.30 24.18
N TYR A 449 10.68 -14.47 23.25
CA TYR A 449 9.80 -13.71 22.35
C TYR A 449 8.88 -14.63 21.53
N SER A 450 7.57 -14.49 21.72
CA SER A 450 6.56 -15.33 21.08
C SER A 450 5.56 -14.52 20.25
N ASN A 451 5.59 -14.75 18.93
CA ASN A 451 4.56 -14.28 18.01
C ASN A 451 3.22 -14.98 18.28
N PHE A 452 3.24 -16.28 18.59
CA PHE A 452 2.02 -17.02 18.92
C PHE A 452 1.39 -16.55 20.24
N GLY A 453 2.20 -16.18 21.23
CA GLY A 453 1.68 -15.60 22.47
C GLY A 453 0.83 -14.34 22.25
N TYR A 454 1.19 -13.50 21.26
CA TYR A 454 0.39 -12.34 20.88
C TYR A 454 -0.81 -12.67 19.96
N CYS A 455 -0.78 -13.79 19.23
CA CYS A 455 -1.97 -14.34 18.58
C CYS A 455 -3.05 -14.69 19.62
N LEU A 456 -2.66 -15.41 20.69
CA LEU A 456 -3.55 -15.73 21.81
C LEU A 456 -4.09 -14.48 22.52
N LEU A 457 -3.29 -13.42 22.68
CA LEU A 457 -3.78 -12.14 23.21
C LEU A 457 -4.84 -11.49 22.30
N GLY A 458 -4.67 -11.57 20.98
CA GLY A 458 -5.70 -11.15 20.03
C GLY A 458 -6.99 -11.94 20.19
N ARG A 459 -6.89 -13.27 20.35
CA ARG A 459 -8.06 -14.13 20.58
C ARG A 459 -8.74 -13.84 21.92
N ILE A 460 -7.99 -13.54 22.98
CA ILE A 460 -8.54 -13.10 24.27
C ILE A 460 -9.40 -11.84 24.09
N VAL A 461 -8.93 -10.86 23.31
CA VAL A 461 -9.72 -9.66 23.01
C VAL A 461 -11.02 -10.03 22.29
N GLU A 462 -10.98 -10.91 21.30
CA GLU A 462 -12.16 -11.37 20.57
C GLU A 462 -13.20 -12.06 21.48
N THR A 463 -12.74 -13.07 22.23
CA THR A 463 -13.61 -13.88 23.10
C THR A 463 -14.23 -13.05 24.23
N VAL A 464 -13.50 -12.08 24.79
CA VAL A 464 -13.97 -11.28 25.93
C VAL A 464 -14.82 -10.08 25.48
N ALA A 465 -14.51 -9.46 24.34
CA ALA A 465 -15.25 -8.30 23.85
C ALA A 465 -16.44 -8.64 22.94
N GLY A 466 -16.52 -9.87 22.42
CA GLY A 466 -17.62 -10.31 21.53
C GLY A 466 -17.59 -9.69 20.13
N VAL A 467 -16.46 -9.11 19.72
CA VAL A 467 -16.22 -8.48 18.42
C VAL A 467 -14.85 -8.92 17.89
N ASP A 468 -14.58 -8.79 16.59
CA ASP A 468 -13.26 -9.13 16.06
C ASP A 468 -12.15 -8.20 16.59
N TYR A 469 -10.91 -8.71 16.67
CA TYR A 469 -9.79 -8.01 17.28
C TYR A 469 -9.50 -6.67 16.60
N ALA A 470 -9.59 -6.60 15.27
CA ALA A 470 -9.30 -5.40 14.51
C ALA A 470 -10.34 -4.31 14.78
N SER A 471 -11.62 -4.66 14.83
CA SER A 471 -12.72 -3.76 15.22
C SER A 471 -12.55 -3.25 16.65
N TYR A 472 -12.17 -4.10 17.61
CA TYR A 472 -11.91 -3.65 18.99
C TYR A 472 -10.78 -2.60 19.04
N VAL A 473 -9.62 -2.90 18.45
CA VAL A 473 -8.47 -1.97 18.44
C VAL A 473 -8.82 -0.68 17.71
N THR A 474 -9.51 -0.77 16.57
CA THR A 474 -9.97 0.38 15.79
C THR A 474 -10.87 1.30 16.62
N ALA A 475 -11.89 0.75 17.29
CA ALA A 475 -12.83 1.53 18.08
C ALA A 475 -12.28 2.03 19.43
N GLN A 476 -11.57 1.17 20.18
CA GLN A 476 -11.23 1.41 21.59
C GLN A 476 -9.80 1.90 21.82
N VAL A 477 -8.90 1.71 20.85
CA VAL A 477 -7.48 2.15 20.95
C VAL A 477 -7.17 3.26 19.94
N LEU A 478 -7.61 3.13 18.69
CA LEU A 478 -7.25 4.07 17.62
C LEU A 478 -8.21 5.26 17.50
N GLY A 479 -9.50 5.03 17.73
CA GLY A 479 -10.53 6.07 17.76
C GLY A 479 -10.25 7.22 18.73
N PRO A 480 -10.00 6.96 20.03
CA PRO A 480 -9.79 7.99 21.05
C PRO A 480 -8.57 8.92 20.81
N ILE A 481 -7.62 8.50 19.97
CA ILE A 481 -6.38 9.24 19.64
C ILE A 481 -6.37 9.76 18.20
N CYS A 482 -7.48 9.61 17.47
CA CYS A 482 -7.64 9.98 16.07
C CYS A 482 -6.60 9.34 15.11
N ALA A 483 -6.26 8.07 15.36
CA ALA A 483 -5.36 7.27 14.55
C ALA A 483 -6.10 6.35 13.55
N GLY A 484 -7.35 6.69 13.16
CA GLY A 484 -8.24 5.81 12.37
C GLY A 484 -7.77 5.43 10.96
N ARG A 485 -6.66 5.98 10.44
CA ARG A 485 -6.02 5.48 9.20
C ARG A 485 -5.29 4.14 9.40
N MET A 486 -4.97 3.78 10.64
CA MET A 486 -4.39 2.48 10.99
C MET A 486 -5.37 1.35 10.62
N ARG A 487 -4.90 0.36 9.88
CA ARG A 487 -5.71 -0.80 9.44
C ARG A 487 -4.89 -2.08 9.38
N ILE A 488 -5.57 -3.22 9.28
CA ILE A 488 -4.95 -4.49 8.90
C ILE A 488 -4.48 -4.41 7.44
N GLY A 489 -3.24 -4.81 7.20
CA GLY A 489 -2.60 -4.81 5.89
C GLY A 489 -3.04 -5.97 5.01
N GLN A 490 -2.96 -5.76 3.69
CA GLN A 490 -3.24 -6.78 2.69
C GLN A 490 -1.96 -7.42 2.16
N SER A 491 -2.10 -8.65 1.70
CA SER A 491 -0.98 -9.51 1.30
C SER A 491 -0.71 -9.45 -0.20
N ALA A 492 -1.75 -9.45 -1.05
CA ALA A 492 -1.61 -9.44 -2.51
C ALA A 492 -1.01 -8.13 -3.04
N LEU A 493 -0.26 -8.21 -4.14
CA LEU A 493 0.04 -7.02 -4.97
C LEU A 493 -1.28 -6.53 -5.57
N GLY A 494 -1.56 -5.22 -5.51
CA GLY A 494 -2.89 -4.69 -5.80
C GLY A 494 -3.74 -4.41 -4.56
N GLY A 495 -3.53 -5.15 -3.47
CA GLY A 495 -4.26 -4.94 -2.19
C GLY A 495 -3.75 -3.76 -1.34
N GLN A 496 -2.65 -3.11 -1.75
CA GLN A 496 -2.07 -1.97 -1.04
C GLN A 496 -3.04 -0.77 -1.06
N GLY A 497 -3.09 -0.01 0.04
CA GLY A 497 -3.77 1.29 0.05
C GLY A 497 -3.12 2.27 -0.94
N ALA A 498 -3.88 3.30 -1.35
CA ALA A 498 -3.39 4.31 -2.28
C ALA A 498 -2.09 5.00 -1.79
N HIS A 499 -1.99 5.27 -0.49
CA HIS A 499 -0.84 5.92 0.15
C HIS A 499 0.22 4.94 0.69
N GLU A 500 0.03 3.62 0.49
CA GLU A 500 0.90 2.59 1.05
C GLU A 500 2.20 2.41 0.24
N LEU A 501 3.34 2.37 0.93
CA LEU A 501 4.68 2.26 0.34
C LEU A 501 4.88 0.91 -0.35
N PRO A 502 5.56 0.87 -1.52
CA PRO A 502 5.81 -0.39 -2.23
C PRO A 502 6.94 -1.20 -1.58
N TYR A 503 6.63 -2.36 -1.03
CA TYR A 503 7.56 -3.19 -0.25
C TYR A 503 8.71 -3.79 -1.07
N VAL A 504 9.95 -3.44 -0.72
CA VAL A 504 11.16 -3.93 -1.39
C VAL A 504 11.86 -5.01 -0.56
N PHE A 505 12.12 -6.16 -1.16
CA PHE A 505 13.01 -7.18 -0.59
C PHE A 505 14.40 -7.09 -1.26
N PRO A 506 15.52 -7.21 -0.52
CA PRO A 506 16.86 -7.08 -1.09
C PRO A 506 17.20 -8.09 -2.19
N THR A 507 16.58 -9.28 -2.13
CA THR A 507 16.70 -10.34 -3.14
C THR A 507 15.40 -10.51 -3.91
N ARG A 508 15.48 -10.97 -5.16
CA ARG A 508 14.32 -11.42 -5.96
C ARG A 508 13.80 -12.74 -5.37
N SER A 509 13.07 -12.63 -4.25
CA SER A 509 12.43 -13.77 -3.59
C SER A 509 11.00 -13.92 -4.12
N TYR A 510 10.69 -15.10 -4.63
CA TYR A 510 9.36 -15.54 -5.02
C TYR A 510 8.98 -16.77 -4.20
N GLY A 511 7.69 -16.96 -3.96
CA GLY A 511 7.16 -18.13 -3.26
C GLY A 511 5.79 -18.52 -3.80
N THR A 512 5.30 -19.67 -3.35
CA THR A 512 3.89 -20.04 -3.54
C THR A 512 3.01 -19.09 -2.74
N SER A 513 1.97 -18.58 -3.39
CA SER A 513 0.95 -17.74 -2.76
C SER A 513 0.24 -18.48 -1.64
N VAL A 514 0.17 -17.85 -0.47
CA VAL A 514 -0.60 -18.34 0.69
C VAL A 514 -2.06 -17.88 0.66
N LEU A 515 -2.51 -17.29 -0.45
CA LEU A 515 -3.87 -16.76 -0.62
C LEU A 515 -4.84 -17.75 -1.28
N GLY A 516 -4.37 -18.95 -1.60
CA GLY A 516 -5.20 -20.07 -2.10
C GLY A 516 -5.29 -20.19 -3.63
N ASP A 517 -4.73 -19.26 -4.40
CA ASP A 517 -4.68 -19.29 -5.86
C ASP A 517 -3.58 -20.21 -6.44
N GLY A 518 -2.63 -20.67 -5.61
CA GLY A 518 -1.48 -21.49 -6.02
C GLY A 518 -0.45 -20.78 -6.90
N ALA A 519 -0.55 -19.46 -7.08
CA ALA A 519 0.31 -18.69 -7.96
C ALA A 519 1.75 -18.57 -7.41
N THR A 520 2.73 -18.41 -8.30
CA THR A 520 4.08 -17.98 -7.92
C THR A 520 4.11 -16.46 -7.85
N VAL A 521 4.26 -15.91 -6.64
CA VAL A 521 4.17 -14.46 -6.36
C VAL A 521 5.48 -13.95 -5.76
N PRO A 522 5.80 -12.64 -5.87
CA PRO A 522 6.89 -12.05 -5.09
C PRO A 522 6.63 -12.29 -3.60
N TYR A 523 7.62 -12.74 -2.84
CA TYR A 523 7.40 -13.23 -1.48
C TYR A 523 6.77 -12.17 -0.54
N VAL A 524 7.12 -10.89 -0.73
CA VAL A 524 6.54 -9.74 -0.01
C VAL A 524 5.08 -9.43 -0.36
N TYR A 525 4.55 -10.05 -1.42
CA TYR A 525 3.21 -9.89 -1.94
C TYR A 525 2.50 -11.24 -2.08
N GLY A 526 2.11 -11.84 -0.95
CA GLY A 526 1.35 -13.09 -0.91
C GLY A 526 2.15 -14.33 -0.55
N GLY A 527 3.47 -14.24 -0.33
CA GLY A 527 4.28 -15.36 0.20
C GLY A 527 4.09 -15.63 1.70
N PHE A 528 3.33 -14.79 2.39
CA PHE A 528 2.85 -14.91 3.76
C PHE A 528 1.58 -14.06 3.90
N ASN A 529 0.74 -14.30 4.92
CA ASN A 529 -0.51 -13.56 5.08
C ASN A 529 -0.43 -12.51 6.19
N VAL A 530 -0.35 -11.24 5.80
CA VAL A 530 -0.33 -10.07 6.69
C VAL A 530 -1.57 -10.04 7.60
N ALA A 531 -2.74 -10.37 7.05
CA ALA A 531 -4.00 -10.32 7.78
C ALA A 531 -4.08 -11.35 8.92
N THR A 532 -3.45 -12.52 8.77
CA THR A 532 -3.38 -13.54 9.85
C THR A 532 -2.50 -13.10 11.01
N ALA A 533 -1.60 -12.13 10.80
CA ALA A 533 -0.75 -11.59 11.84
C ALA A 533 -1.40 -10.41 12.59
N ASP A 534 -2.72 -10.24 12.55
CA ASP A 534 -3.47 -9.09 13.06
C ASP A 534 -2.97 -8.52 14.40
N SER A 535 -2.86 -9.36 15.44
CA SER A 535 -2.55 -8.96 16.82
C SER A 535 -1.05 -9.00 17.17
N LEU A 536 -0.19 -9.28 16.19
CA LEU A 536 1.25 -9.46 16.40
C LEU A 536 2.15 -8.80 15.35
N GLY A 537 1.63 -8.44 14.18
CA GLY A 537 2.43 -7.99 13.04
C GLY A 537 1.68 -7.33 11.86
N GLY A 538 0.35 -7.45 11.81
CA GLY A 538 -0.45 -7.20 10.59
C GLY A 538 -0.85 -5.76 10.32
N TRP A 539 -0.54 -4.80 11.18
CA TRP A 539 -1.00 -3.41 11.00
C TRP A 539 -0.17 -2.64 9.96
N VAL A 540 -0.86 -1.74 9.26
CA VAL A 540 -0.33 -0.80 8.26
C VAL A 540 -0.71 0.62 8.66
N THR A 541 0.26 1.54 8.65
CA THR A 541 0.04 2.96 8.96
C THR A 541 1.23 3.87 8.60
N SER A 542 1.02 5.19 8.60
CA SER A 542 2.05 6.21 8.50
C SER A 542 2.74 6.49 9.85
N ALA A 543 3.94 7.08 9.79
CA ALA A 543 4.69 7.48 10.97
C ALA A 543 3.93 8.52 11.80
N GLU A 544 3.23 9.47 11.15
CA GLU A 544 2.42 10.49 11.82
C GLU A 544 1.25 9.90 12.62
N ALA A 545 0.50 8.97 12.02
CA ALA A 545 -0.65 8.35 12.67
C ALA A 545 -0.21 7.49 13.88
N TYR A 546 0.89 6.74 13.78
CA TYR A 546 1.44 6.03 14.92
C TYR A 546 2.06 6.97 15.97
N ALA A 547 2.58 8.14 15.59
CA ALA A 547 3.08 9.12 16.54
C ALA A 547 1.98 9.68 17.48
N ARG A 548 0.71 9.68 17.04
CA ARG A 548 -0.45 9.96 17.92
C ARG A 548 -0.58 8.94 19.05
N PHE A 549 -0.32 7.66 18.78
CA PHE A 549 -0.30 6.61 19.80
C PHE A 549 0.83 6.79 20.81
N LEU A 550 2.02 7.25 20.39
CA LEU A 550 3.08 7.63 21.35
C LEU A 550 2.66 8.84 22.21
N CYS A 551 2.03 9.85 21.61
CA CYS A 551 1.59 11.05 22.31
C CYS A 551 0.53 10.77 23.39
N ALA A 552 -0.27 9.72 23.24
CA ALA A 552 -1.23 9.26 24.23
C ALA A 552 -0.61 8.84 25.58
N PHE A 553 0.73 8.72 25.65
CA PHE A 553 1.47 8.41 26.88
C PHE A 553 2.44 9.52 27.32
N GLU A 554 2.36 10.74 26.77
CA GLU A 554 3.18 11.87 27.26
C GLU A 554 2.82 12.25 28.70
N ASP A 555 1.51 12.39 28.97
CA ASP A 555 0.98 12.53 30.32
C ASP A 555 0.15 11.28 30.66
N PRO A 556 0.71 10.32 31.42
CA PRO A 556 -0.03 9.14 31.87
C PRO A 556 -1.26 9.45 32.73
N SER A 557 -1.38 10.65 33.32
CA SER A 557 -2.55 11.05 34.11
C SER A 557 -3.71 11.55 33.25
N ALA A 558 -3.43 11.99 32.02
CA ALA A 558 -4.40 12.48 31.03
C ALA A 558 -4.54 11.55 29.82
N SER A 559 -3.99 10.32 29.87
CA SER A 559 -4.05 9.37 28.77
C SER A 559 -5.49 8.95 28.45
N PRO A 560 -5.94 9.01 27.18
CA PRO A 560 -7.27 8.55 26.79
C PRO A 560 -7.36 7.02 26.61
N LEU A 561 -6.27 6.28 26.82
CA LEU A 561 -6.18 4.84 26.50
C LEU A 561 -6.21 3.92 27.72
N LEU A 562 -5.52 4.31 28.80
CA LEU A 562 -5.29 3.53 30.03
C LEU A 562 -5.09 4.48 31.21
N SER A 563 -5.38 4.05 32.43
CA SER A 563 -5.02 4.77 33.65
C SER A 563 -3.50 4.85 33.86
N ALA A 564 -3.05 5.87 34.61
CA ALA A 564 -1.65 6.02 35.02
C ALA A 564 -1.08 4.76 35.72
N SER A 565 -1.90 4.07 36.53
CA SER A 565 -1.55 2.80 37.17
C SER A 565 -1.30 1.67 36.17
N SER A 566 -2.15 1.52 35.15
CA SER A 566 -1.97 0.51 34.12
C SER A 566 -0.82 0.83 33.19
N ILE A 567 -0.55 2.10 32.91
CA ILE A 567 0.64 2.54 32.17
C ILE A 567 1.92 2.23 32.97
N ALA A 568 1.91 2.43 34.29
CA ALA A 568 3.02 2.05 35.15
C ALA A 568 3.25 0.52 35.14
N GLU A 569 2.19 -0.30 35.24
CA GLU A 569 2.27 -1.76 35.18
C GLU A 569 2.70 -2.28 33.79
N MET A 570 2.25 -1.62 32.72
CA MET A 570 2.64 -1.89 31.33
C MET A 570 4.15 -1.75 31.10
N TRP A 571 4.80 -0.84 31.83
CA TRP A 571 6.24 -0.60 31.77
C TRP A 571 7.02 -1.11 32.98
N ALA A 572 6.38 -1.83 33.90
CA ALA A 572 7.04 -2.36 35.08
C ALA A 572 8.01 -3.49 34.73
N VAL A 573 9.16 -3.51 35.41
CA VAL A 573 10.12 -4.62 35.34
C VAL A 573 9.55 -5.86 36.00
N ASP A 574 9.84 -7.04 35.44
CA ASP A 574 9.66 -8.30 36.14
C ASP A 574 10.96 -8.67 36.88
N PRO A 575 11.05 -8.50 38.21
CA PRO A 575 12.31 -8.63 38.93
C PRO A 575 12.81 -10.08 38.99
N VAL A 576 11.94 -11.08 38.79
CA VAL A 576 12.32 -12.49 38.77
C VAL A 576 12.99 -12.84 37.43
N ILE A 577 12.43 -12.36 36.32
CA ILE A 577 12.90 -12.69 34.97
C ILE A 577 14.11 -11.84 34.55
N TRP A 578 14.10 -10.55 34.89
CA TRP A 578 15.12 -9.59 34.42
C TRP A 578 16.13 -9.20 35.50
N GLY A 579 15.83 -9.39 36.79
CA GLY A 579 16.68 -8.98 37.89
C GLY A 579 16.98 -7.48 37.87
N ALA A 580 18.26 -7.13 37.92
CA ALA A 580 18.74 -5.74 37.90
C ALA A 580 19.12 -5.22 36.48
N GLN A 581 18.67 -5.87 35.41
CA GLN A 581 18.99 -5.44 34.04
C GLN A 581 18.35 -4.09 33.71
N ALA A 582 19.16 -3.16 33.16
CA ALA A 582 18.70 -1.83 32.76
C ALA A 582 17.79 -1.83 31.51
N ARG A 583 17.77 -2.93 30.74
CA ARG A 583 16.86 -3.12 29.61
C ARG A 583 16.09 -4.41 29.79
N TYR A 584 14.76 -4.33 29.66
CA TYR A 584 13.83 -5.44 29.87
C TYR A 584 12.60 -5.30 28.96
N TYR A 585 11.79 -6.35 28.89
CA TYR A 585 10.49 -6.32 28.22
C TYR A 585 9.37 -6.12 29.24
N GLY A 586 8.57 -5.07 29.05
CA GLY A 586 7.32 -4.83 29.78
C GLY A 586 6.16 -5.58 29.13
N MET A 587 5.00 -4.95 29.00
CA MET A 587 3.84 -5.51 28.30
C MET A 587 3.73 -4.88 26.91
N GLY A 588 4.37 -5.49 25.91
CA GLY A 588 4.37 -5.01 24.52
C GLY A 588 5.41 -3.92 24.21
N TRP A 589 6.25 -3.56 25.17
CA TRP A 589 7.31 -2.53 25.04
C TRP A 589 8.66 -3.06 25.52
N VAL A 590 9.74 -2.69 24.86
CA VAL A 590 11.08 -2.74 25.46
C VAL A 590 11.25 -1.46 26.29
N VAL A 591 11.67 -1.61 27.54
CA VAL A 591 11.94 -0.51 28.46
C VAL A 591 13.44 -0.45 28.75
N ASP A 592 14.00 0.75 28.67
CA ASP A 592 15.41 1.03 28.96
C ASP A 592 15.43 2.02 30.14
N SER A 593 15.59 1.51 31.35
CA SER A 593 15.48 2.30 32.59
C SER A 593 16.66 3.25 32.80
N ALA A 594 17.81 3.00 32.16
CA ALA A 594 18.97 3.89 32.22
C ALA A 594 18.76 5.18 31.44
N SER A 595 18.12 5.11 30.27
CA SER A 595 17.74 6.29 29.46
C SER A 595 16.32 6.80 29.73
N GLY A 596 15.48 6.00 30.41
CA GLY A 596 14.04 6.22 30.53
C GLY A 596 13.28 6.05 29.21
N SER A 597 13.88 5.43 28.19
CA SER A 597 13.26 5.22 26.88
C SER A 597 12.35 4.00 26.88
N ARG A 598 11.24 4.07 26.13
CA ARG A 598 10.35 2.94 25.83
C ARG A 598 10.24 2.81 24.33
N PHE A 599 10.49 1.63 23.78
CA PHE A 599 10.59 1.45 22.32
C PHE A 599 10.10 0.07 21.88
N HIS A 600 9.82 -0.06 20.59
CA HIS A 600 9.64 -1.37 19.94
C HIS A 600 10.10 -1.31 18.48
N GLY A 601 10.69 -2.40 18.00
CA GLY A 601 11.00 -2.60 16.59
C GLY A 601 9.88 -3.32 15.85
N GLY A 602 9.81 -3.13 14.55
CA GLY A 602 8.91 -3.80 13.64
C GLY A 602 9.69 -4.40 12.48
N GLU A 603 9.47 -5.67 12.17
CA GLU A 603 9.99 -6.27 10.95
C GLU A 603 9.01 -7.33 10.45
N ILE A 604 8.71 -7.27 9.16
CA ILE A 604 8.02 -8.28 8.36
C ILE A 604 8.51 -8.09 6.92
N ALA A 605 8.59 -9.16 6.14
CA ALA A 605 9.32 -9.13 4.87
C ALA A 605 8.86 -7.97 3.96
N GLY A 606 9.81 -7.12 3.58
CA GLY A 606 9.57 -5.90 2.82
C GLY A 606 9.37 -4.63 3.66
N THR A 607 9.49 -4.69 4.99
CA THR A 607 9.44 -3.52 5.89
C THR A 607 10.30 -3.67 7.14
N HIS A 608 10.81 -2.55 7.64
CA HIS A 608 11.49 -2.43 8.92
C HIS A 608 11.08 -1.10 9.56
N ALA A 609 10.75 -1.13 10.85
CA ALA A 609 10.18 0.00 11.57
C ALA A 609 10.77 0.11 12.96
N ALA A 610 10.85 1.33 13.48
CA ALA A 610 11.25 1.60 14.84
C ALA A 610 10.42 2.77 15.40
N MET A 611 9.96 2.63 16.64
CA MET A 611 9.40 3.73 17.41
C MET A 611 10.12 3.85 18.74
N GLN A 612 10.17 5.07 19.29
CA GLN A 612 10.68 5.31 20.64
C GLN A 612 9.99 6.49 21.28
N LYS A 613 9.52 6.31 22.52
CA LYS A 613 9.19 7.36 23.48
C LYS A 613 10.40 7.62 24.37
N ARG A 614 10.90 8.85 24.46
CA ARG A 614 12.04 9.21 25.33
C ARG A 614 11.56 9.85 26.64
N ALA A 615 12.49 10.01 27.58
CA ALA A 615 12.24 10.67 28.87
C ALA A 615 12.26 12.21 28.79
N ASP A 616 12.80 12.78 27.71
CA ASP A 616 12.91 14.24 27.48
C ASP A 616 11.73 14.82 26.68
N GLY A 617 10.61 14.09 26.58
CA GLY A 617 9.41 14.49 25.84
C GLY A 617 9.57 14.46 24.32
N VAL A 618 10.69 13.93 23.78
CA VAL A 618 10.86 13.68 22.34
C VAL A 618 10.44 12.25 22.02
N ASN A 619 9.60 12.08 21.01
CA ASN A 619 9.28 10.75 20.46
C ASN A 619 9.52 10.71 18.97
N PHE A 620 9.78 9.52 18.43
CA PHE A 620 9.77 9.33 16.98
C PHE A 620 9.18 8.00 16.55
N VAL A 621 8.74 7.99 15.30
CA VAL A 621 8.36 6.79 14.55
C VAL A 621 9.06 6.87 13.19
N ALA A 622 9.78 5.82 12.83
CA ALA A 622 10.42 5.68 11.53
C ALA A 622 10.02 4.34 10.89
N ILE A 623 9.60 4.37 9.63
CA ILE A 623 9.18 3.17 8.89
C ILE A 623 9.88 3.17 7.53
N LEU A 624 10.52 2.05 7.19
CA LEU A 624 11.21 1.81 5.93
C LEU A 624 10.40 0.81 5.10
N GLY A 625 10.21 1.07 3.81
CA GLY A 625 9.56 0.12 2.89
C GLY A 625 10.50 -0.99 2.39
N MET A 626 11.40 -1.46 3.25
CA MET A 626 12.20 -2.66 3.02
C MET A 626 12.52 -3.38 4.34
N SER A 627 12.81 -4.69 4.28
CA SER A 627 13.36 -5.45 5.41
C SER A 627 14.66 -4.83 5.94
N ASN A 628 15.12 -5.21 7.14
CA ASN A 628 16.29 -4.61 7.80
C ASN A 628 17.49 -4.50 6.84
N PRO A 629 17.95 -3.27 6.54
CA PRO A 629 18.99 -3.04 5.53
C PRO A 629 20.41 -3.35 6.01
N GLY A 630 20.61 -3.73 7.29
CA GLY A 630 21.95 -3.96 7.84
C GLY A 630 22.77 -2.68 8.07
N ALA A 631 22.17 -1.50 7.98
CA ALA A 631 22.83 -0.19 8.15
C ALA A 631 23.10 0.22 9.61
N GLY A 632 22.99 -0.73 10.55
CA GLY A 632 22.98 -0.47 11.99
C GLY A 632 21.59 -0.17 12.54
N ASP A 633 21.52 0.15 13.83
CA ASP A 633 20.27 0.44 14.52
C ASP A 633 19.73 1.83 14.11
N LEU A 634 18.58 1.82 13.42
CA LEU A 634 17.84 3.01 13.00
C LEU A 634 17.53 3.93 14.19
N ARG A 635 17.20 3.33 15.34
CA ARG A 635 16.80 4.05 16.56
C ARG A 635 17.98 4.83 17.15
N THR A 636 19.16 4.19 17.23
CA THR A 636 20.43 4.82 17.61
C THR A 636 20.83 5.94 16.64
N THR A 637 20.54 5.80 15.35
CA THR A 637 20.83 6.81 14.32
C THR A 637 19.97 8.07 14.52
N ILE A 638 18.67 7.90 14.78
CA ILE A 638 17.73 9.00 15.02
C ILE A 638 17.99 9.66 16.39
N ASP A 639 18.27 8.89 17.45
CA ASP A 639 18.67 9.44 18.75
C ASP A 639 19.95 10.28 18.65
N GLY A 640 20.92 9.85 17.85
CA GLY A 640 22.12 10.62 17.54
C GLY A 640 21.80 11.99 16.93
N ALA A 641 20.91 12.03 15.92
CA ALA A 641 20.44 13.28 15.32
C ALA A 641 19.70 14.17 16.34
N ILE A 642 18.76 13.61 17.09
CA ILE A 642 17.99 14.28 18.15
C ILE A 642 18.94 14.95 19.16
N SER A 643 20.03 14.26 19.57
CA SER A 643 20.99 14.80 20.53
C SER A 643 21.75 16.05 20.08
N THR A 644 21.73 16.37 18.77
CA THR A 644 22.36 17.59 18.22
C THR A 644 21.40 18.78 18.15
N ILE A 645 20.09 18.56 18.33
CA ILE A 645 19.05 19.58 18.20
C ILE A 645 18.90 20.33 19.53
N THR A 646 19.45 21.54 19.57
CA THR A 646 19.41 22.43 20.75
C THR A 646 18.20 23.34 20.78
N ASN A 647 17.71 23.76 19.61
CA ASN A 647 16.55 24.65 19.46
C ASN A 647 15.40 23.86 18.80
N TRP A 648 14.32 23.61 19.53
CA TRP A 648 13.14 22.94 19.00
C TRP A 648 12.12 23.97 18.47
N PRO A 649 11.54 23.77 17.27
CA PRO A 649 10.58 24.71 16.71
C PRO A 649 9.26 24.69 17.49
N ALA A 650 8.59 25.85 17.52
CA ALA A 650 7.25 26.01 18.11
C ALA A 650 6.11 25.49 17.21
N ILE A 651 6.42 24.98 16.01
CA ILE A 651 5.44 24.43 15.06
C ILE A 651 4.66 23.26 15.67
N ASP A 652 3.40 23.10 15.23
CA ASP A 652 2.63 21.89 15.45
C ASP A 652 1.86 21.51 14.18
N LEU A 653 2.38 20.49 13.50
CA LEU A 653 1.86 19.98 12.23
C LEU A 653 0.54 19.20 12.40
N TRP A 654 0.09 18.90 13.63
CA TRP A 654 -1.25 18.33 13.84
C TRP A 654 -2.37 19.22 13.30
N SER A 655 -2.15 20.54 13.25
CA SER A 655 -3.09 21.51 12.68
C SER A 655 -3.28 21.37 11.16
N THR A 656 -2.25 20.89 10.45
CA THR A 656 -2.25 20.63 9.00
C THR A 656 -2.45 19.15 8.65
N THR A 657 -2.27 18.26 9.62
CA THR A 657 -2.45 16.81 9.49
C THR A 657 -3.59 16.34 10.42
N PRO A 658 -4.86 16.69 10.12
CA PRO A 658 -6.01 16.29 10.93
C PRO A 658 -6.09 14.75 11.02
N GLY A 659 -6.17 14.25 12.25
CA GLY A 659 -6.31 12.81 12.49
C GLY A 659 -7.70 12.32 12.12
N LEU A 660 -7.82 11.06 11.69
CA LEU A 660 -9.13 10.44 11.51
C LEU A 660 -9.65 10.00 12.88
N CYS A 661 -10.44 10.86 13.51
CA CYS A 661 -11.16 10.56 14.75
C CYS A 661 -12.34 9.63 14.45
N ILE A 662 -12.39 8.48 15.12
CA ILE A 662 -13.60 7.63 15.11
C ILE A 662 -14.44 8.11 16.29
N GLU A 663 -15.25 9.14 16.05
CA GLU A 663 -16.09 9.74 17.09
C GLU A 663 -17.32 8.87 17.41
N GLY A 664 -17.08 7.83 18.22
CA GLY A 664 -18.10 7.15 19.01
C GLY A 664 -18.18 7.72 20.42
N ARG A 665 -18.36 9.04 20.61
CA ARG A 665 -18.57 9.62 21.95
C ARG A 665 -19.96 9.24 22.46
N GLY A 666 -20.02 8.14 23.22
CA GLY A 666 -21.25 7.65 23.82
C GLY A 666 -21.90 8.68 24.76
N CYS A 667 -23.14 9.04 24.46
CA CYS A 667 -24.07 9.57 25.45
C CYS A 667 -24.97 8.42 25.90
N GLY A 668 -24.73 7.91 27.13
CA GLY A 668 -25.62 7.04 27.93
C GLY A 668 -26.19 5.77 27.27
N GLU A 669 -25.87 4.59 27.81
CA GLU A 669 -26.47 3.32 27.36
C GLU A 669 -28.00 3.28 27.58
N LEU A 670 -28.72 2.78 26.56
CA LEU A 670 -29.93 1.98 26.74
C LEU A 670 -30.01 0.92 25.62
N GLY A 671 -30.34 -0.32 26.01
CA GLY A 671 -30.32 -1.46 25.09
C GLY A 671 -31.49 -1.49 24.09
N ALA A 672 -31.21 -1.95 22.87
CA ALA A 672 -32.20 -2.28 21.85
C ALA A 672 -31.85 -3.63 21.22
N SER A 673 -32.85 -4.42 20.83
CA SER A 673 -32.69 -5.72 20.17
C SER A 673 -33.50 -5.75 18.87
N LEU A 674 -32.93 -6.31 17.81
CA LEU A 674 -33.55 -6.42 16.49
C LEU A 674 -34.30 -7.73 16.33
N VAL A 675 -35.46 -7.67 15.64
CA VAL A 675 -36.18 -8.85 15.17
C VAL A 675 -35.62 -9.25 13.80
N PRO A 676 -35.28 -10.52 13.54
CA PRO A 676 -34.71 -10.92 12.25
C PRO A 676 -35.69 -10.76 11.08
N GLY A 677 -35.21 -10.17 9.99
CA GLY A 677 -35.87 -10.17 8.66
C GLY A 677 -34.87 -10.61 7.59
N THR A 678 -35.35 -11.32 6.56
CA THR A 678 -34.53 -11.81 5.45
C THR A 678 -33.96 -10.67 4.58
N LEU A 679 -32.71 -10.84 4.14
CA LEU A 679 -31.91 -9.87 3.38
C LEU A 679 -32.47 -9.62 1.96
N PRO A 680 -32.62 -8.36 1.48
CA PRO A 680 -33.15 -8.05 0.15
C PRO A 680 -32.09 -7.61 -0.88
N VAL A 681 -32.52 -7.53 -2.15
CA VAL A 681 -31.69 -7.28 -3.35
C VAL A 681 -31.75 -5.81 -3.79
N ILE A 682 -30.80 -5.38 -4.65
CA ILE A 682 -30.74 -4.05 -5.27
C ILE A 682 -32.10 -3.66 -5.89
N GLY A 683 -32.59 -2.46 -5.57
CA GLY A 683 -33.84 -1.92 -6.09
C GLY A 683 -35.08 -2.19 -5.22
N GLU A 684 -35.00 -3.05 -4.20
CA GLU A 684 -36.09 -3.27 -3.26
C GLU A 684 -36.13 -2.23 -2.13
N ARG A 685 -37.29 -2.17 -1.46
CA ARG A 685 -37.61 -1.20 -0.40
C ARG A 685 -37.52 -1.90 0.96
N THR A 686 -36.49 -1.61 1.74
CA THR A 686 -36.29 -2.27 3.05
C THR A 686 -36.91 -1.46 4.19
N GLY A 687 -37.60 -2.14 5.11
CA GLY A 687 -38.27 -1.54 6.25
C GLY A 687 -37.54 -1.80 7.56
N THR A 688 -37.32 -0.77 8.38
CA THR A 688 -36.89 -0.92 9.78
C THR A 688 -38.01 -0.47 10.71
N ARG A 689 -38.40 -1.34 11.65
CA ARG A 689 -39.36 -1.02 12.71
C ARG A 689 -38.63 -0.75 14.01
N PHE A 690 -38.73 0.49 14.51
CA PHE A 690 -38.30 0.80 15.87
C PHE A 690 -39.28 0.21 16.88
N ALA A 691 -38.77 -0.31 18.00
CA ALA A 691 -39.60 -0.73 19.13
C ALA A 691 -40.40 0.48 19.69
N PRO A 692 -41.51 0.26 20.42
CA PRO A 692 -42.23 1.35 21.08
C PRO A 692 -41.27 2.17 21.94
N LEU A 693 -41.08 3.44 21.56
CA LEU A 693 -40.22 4.37 22.30
C LEU A 693 -40.79 4.59 23.70
N ALA A 694 -39.91 4.83 24.68
CA ALA A 694 -40.33 5.15 26.04
C ALA A 694 -41.23 6.41 26.05
N THR A 695 -42.21 6.45 26.96
CA THR A 695 -43.06 7.62 27.15
C THR A 695 -42.22 8.85 27.52
N GLY A 696 -42.14 9.81 26.60
CA GLY A 696 -41.35 11.04 26.76
C GLY A 696 -40.44 11.38 25.58
N VAL A 697 -40.14 10.43 24.69
CA VAL A 697 -39.41 10.70 23.45
C VAL A 697 -40.31 11.51 22.50
N THR A 698 -39.81 12.63 21.99
CA THR A 698 -40.59 13.56 21.14
C THR A 698 -40.14 13.58 19.68
N ALA A 699 -38.86 13.25 19.41
CA ALA A 699 -38.32 13.14 18.07
C ALA A 699 -37.29 12.00 17.97
N VAL A 700 -37.15 11.44 16.77
CA VAL A 700 -36.05 10.53 16.37
C VAL A 700 -35.42 11.07 15.11
N ALA A 701 -34.08 11.02 15.01
CA ALA A 701 -33.36 11.31 13.77
C ALA A 701 -32.76 10.01 13.21
N ALA A 702 -32.84 9.83 11.90
CA ALA A 702 -32.08 8.83 11.16
C ALA A 702 -31.02 9.53 10.29
N ILE A 703 -29.79 8.99 10.26
CA ILE A 703 -28.65 9.53 9.54
C ILE A 703 -28.27 8.53 8.44
N ILE A 704 -28.18 8.96 7.18
CA ILE A 704 -27.88 8.07 6.05
C ILE A 704 -26.78 8.65 5.15
N GLY A 705 -25.78 7.82 4.90
CA GLY A 705 -24.68 8.06 3.97
C GLY A 705 -23.36 8.25 4.71
N PHE A 706 -22.44 9.02 4.12
CA PHE A 706 -21.05 9.01 4.50
C PHE A 706 -20.42 10.44 4.74
N SER A 707 -20.18 11.41 3.81
CA SER A 707 -19.68 12.83 3.93
C SER A 707 -18.23 13.16 4.37
N ALA A 708 -17.43 13.81 3.52
CA ALA A 708 -16.05 14.27 3.83
C ALA A 708 -15.98 15.58 4.65
N SER A 709 -17.09 16.10 5.15
CA SER A 709 -17.12 17.38 5.87
C SER A 709 -18.07 17.35 7.08
N PRO A 710 -17.73 18.09 8.15
CA PRO A 710 -18.58 18.19 9.32
C PRO A 710 -19.97 18.77 9.01
N LEU A 711 -21.01 18.13 9.56
CA LEU A 711 -22.40 18.57 9.50
C LEU A 711 -22.79 19.26 10.82
N ASP A 712 -23.18 20.53 10.76
CA ASP A 712 -23.71 21.28 11.90
C ASP A 712 -25.18 20.89 12.16
N LEU A 713 -25.47 20.38 13.36
CA LEU A 713 -26.79 19.88 13.74
C LEU A 713 -27.69 20.97 14.38
N THR A 714 -27.26 22.23 14.38
CA THR A 714 -28.06 23.38 14.85
C THR A 714 -29.41 23.46 14.13
N SER A 715 -29.46 23.11 12.84
CA SER A 715 -30.66 23.12 11.99
C SER A 715 -31.75 22.11 12.43
N ILE A 716 -31.37 21.05 13.14
CA ILE A 716 -32.29 20.06 13.73
C ILE A 716 -32.45 20.22 15.25
N GLY A 717 -32.10 21.40 15.78
CA GLY A 717 -32.31 21.76 17.18
C GLY A 717 -31.18 21.37 18.15
N LEU A 718 -29.99 21.02 17.63
CA LEU A 718 -28.81 20.64 18.41
C LEU A 718 -27.67 21.67 18.28
N PRO A 719 -27.83 22.90 18.81
CA PRO A 719 -26.83 23.96 18.68
C PRO A 719 -25.50 23.59 19.36
N GLY A 720 -24.41 23.66 18.60
CA GLY A 720 -23.06 23.31 19.07
C GLY A 720 -22.71 21.82 18.96
N CYS A 721 -23.58 20.99 18.37
CA CYS A 721 -23.26 19.62 18.00
C CYS A 721 -22.85 19.54 16.52
N THR A 722 -21.67 18.98 16.26
CA THR A 722 -21.13 18.80 14.91
C THR A 722 -20.84 17.32 14.68
N LEU A 723 -21.41 16.74 13.63
CA LEU A 723 -21.15 15.36 13.20
C LEU A 723 -19.99 15.35 12.21
N PHE A 724 -18.97 14.51 12.39
CA PHE A 724 -17.88 14.31 11.43
C PHE A 724 -17.99 12.93 10.77
N PRO A 725 -18.60 12.81 9.59
CA PRO A 725 -18.77 11.51 8.95
C PRO A 725 -17.65 11.30 7.87
N SER A 726 -17.80 10.41 6.87
CA SER A 726 -16.76 10.00 5.87
C SER A 726 -17.18 10.07 4.37
N PRO A 727 -16.54 10.82 3.44
CA PRO A 727 -16.95 11.00 2.01
C PRO A 727 -18.39 11.27 1.47
N ASP A 728 -19.30 10.29 1.33
CA ASP A 728 -20.67 10.32 0.67
C ASP A 728 -22.04 10.55 1.43
N VAL A 729 -22.42 11.66 2.12
CA VAL A 729 -23.75 11.75 2.82
C VAL A 729 -24.86 12.09 1.85
N LEU A 730 -26.08 11.62 2.16
CA LEU A 730 -27.29 12.16 1.57
C LEU A 730 -28.14 13.02 2.51
N GLU A 731 -28.55 12.57 3.70
CA GLU A 731 -29.48 13.37 4.52
C GLU A 731 -29.55 12.99 6.02
N ALA A 732 -30.10 13.90 6.82
CA ALA A 732 -30.56 13.67 8.19
C ALA A 732 -32.00 14.17 8.34
N VAL A 733 -32.93 13.29 8.73
CA VAL A 733 -34.38 13.59 8.72
C VAL A 733 -34.97 13.47 10.13
N PRO A 734 -35.64 14.51 10.68
CA PRO A 734 -36.34 14.45 11.95
C PRO A 734 -37.73 13.81 11.81
N LEU A 735 -38.09 12.93 12.75
CA LEU A 735 -39.34 12.17 12.77
C LEU A 735 -40.11 12.39 14.08
N ALA A 736 -41.44 12.50 14.01
CA ALA A 736 -42.32 12.60 15.18
C ALA A 736 -42.50 11.24 15.88
N ALA A 737 -42.70 11.27 17.21
CA ALA A 737 -42.77 10.05 18.02
C ALA A 737 -44.05 9.21 17.79
N GLY A 738 -43.85 7.91 17.58
CA GLY A 738 -44.89 6.89 17.37
C GLY A 738 -44.30 5.69 16.64
N GLN A 739 -44.92 4.50 16.71
CA GLN A 739 -44.45 3.36 15.94
C GLN A 739 -44.56 3.65 14.43
N ALA A 740 -43.42 3.79 13.77
CA ALA A 740 -43.33 3.96 12.33
C ALA A 740 -42.49 2.84 11.72
N ASP A 741 -43.05 2.14 10.74
CA ASP A 741 -42.28 1.33 9.81
C ASP A 741 -41.59 2.27 8.82
N TRP A 742 -40.28 2.41 8.91
CA TRP A 742 -39.53 3.36 8.09
C TRP A 742 -38.84 2.65 6.93
N PHE A 743 -39.01 3.18 5.71
CA PHE A 743 -38.62 2.50 4.48
C PHE A 743 -37.52 3.26 3.73
N VAL A 744 -36.35 2.62 3.60
CA VAL A 744 -35.27 3.09 2.72
C VAL A 744 -35.41 2.44 1.36
N THR A 745 -35.30 3.23 0.29
CA THR A 745 -35.13 2.75 -1.09
C THR A 745 -33.70 3.03 -1.51
N LEU A 746 -32.94 1.99 -1.85
CA LEU A 746 -31.57 2.15 -2.36
C LEU A 746 -31.63 2.68 -3.81
N PRO A 747 -30.87 3.74 -4.17
CA PRO A 747 -30.85 4.25 -5.53
C PRO A 747 -30.16 3.28 -6.49
N ASN A 748 -30.61 3.23 -7.75
CA ASN A 748 -29.94 2.49 -8.81
C ASN A 748 -28.58 3.13 -9.12
N SER A 749 -27.51 2.52 -8.62
CA SER A 749 -26.12 2.86 -8.92
C SER A 749 -25.31 1.57 -9.09
N SER A 750 -24.36 1.59 -10.03
CA SER A 750 -23.55 0.42 -10.41
C SER A 750 -22.31 0.21 -9.53
N VAL A 751 -22.13 0.99 -8.45
CA VAL A 751 -20.89 1.02 -7.65
C VAL A 751 -21.17 0.88 -6.15
N TYR A 752 -21.66 -0.29 -5.72
CA TYR A 752 -21.74 -0.66 -4.29
C TYR A 752 -21.32 -2.12 -4.07
N LEU A 753 -20.00 -2.36 -4.07
CA LEU A 753 -19.39 -3.62 -3.62
C LEU A 753 -18.78 -3.40 -2.22
N GLY A 754 -19.17 -4.23 -1.23
CA GLY A 754 -18.61 -4.19 0.12
C GLY A 754 -19.14 -3.06 1.04
N ALA A 755 -20.30 -2.48 0.73
CA ALA A 755 -20.85 -1.37 1.49
C ALA A 755 -21.46 -1.82 2.84
N SER A 756 -21.36 -0.95 3.85
CA SER A 756 -22.01 -1.09 5.17
C SER A 756 -22.95 0.08 5.43
N LEU A 757 -24.25 -0.19 5.53
CA LEU A 757 -25.27 0.80 5.88
C LEU A 757 -25.40 0.89 7.41
N HIS A 758 -25.17 2.08 7.96
CA HIS A 758 -25.32 2.35 9.38
C HIS A 758 -26.67 3.03 9.66
N VAL A 759 -27.45 2.50 10.61
CA VAL A 759 -28.68 3.14 11.11
C VAL A 759 -28.54 3.36 12.62
N GLN A 760 -28.60 4.63 13.04
CA GLN A 760 -28.61 5.03 14.46
C GLN A 760 -29.94 5.72 14.80
N GLY A 761 -30.38 5.55 16.04
CA GLY A 761 -31.51 6.27 16.62
C GLY A 761 -31.05 7.15 17.78
N VAL A 762 -31.54 8.39 17.79
CA VAL A 762 -31.34 9.35 18.89
C VAL A 762 -32.64 9.50 19.66
N SER A 763 -32.56 9.50 21.00
CA SER A 763 -33.70 9.76 21.89
C SER A 763 -33.43 11.00 22.75
N LEU A 764 -34.40 11.91 22.78
CA LEU A 764 -34.41 13.09 23.65
C LEU A 764 -35.29 12.81 24.87
N ALA A 765 -34.68 12.74 26.05
CA ALA A 765 -35.36 12.54 27.33
C ALA A 765 -35.55 13.90 28.05
N PRO A 766 -36.77 14.31 28.43
CA PRO A 766 -37.00 15.64 29.02
C PRO A 766 -36.37 15.91 30.40
N SER A 767 -35.79 14.90 31.07
CA SER A 767 -35.48 14.95 32.51
C SER A 767 -34.14 14.35 32.94
N SER A 768 -33.23 14.00 32.02
CA SER A 768 -31.86 13.57 32.37
C SER A 768 -30.82 14.63 32.00
N THR A 769 -29.67 14.61 32.68
CA THR A 769 -28.49 15.42 32.33
C THR A 769 -27.29 14.49 32.15
N PRO A 770 -26.76 14.31 30.92
CA PRO A 770 -27.27 14.88 29.66
C PRO A 770 -28.66 14.33 29.25
N PRO A 771 -29.46 15.09 28.47
CA PRO A 771 -30.83 14.71 28.06
C PRO A 771 -30.88 13.75 26.86
N ILE A 772 -29.77 13.10 26.53
CA ILE A 772 -29.56 12.37 25.27
C ILE A 772 -29.03 10.98 25.56
N ALA A 773 -29.64 9.97 24.94
CA ALA A 773 -29.14 8.60 24.88
C ALA A 773 -29.09 8.12 23.42
N LEU A 774 -28.02 7.41 23.06
CA LEU A 774 -27.83 6.80 21.74
C LEU A 774 -28.09 5.30 21.79
N SER A 775 -28.86 4.76 20.84
CA SER A 775 -28.93 3.31 20.65
C SER A 775 -27.81 2.82 19.74
N HIS A 776 -27.37 1.57 19.93
CA HIS A 776 -26.39 0.90 19.07
C HIS A 776 -26.74 1.02 17.58
N ALA A 777 -25.72 1.21 16.74
CA ALA A 777 -25.89 1.27 15.29
C ALA A 777 -26.19 -0.12 14.73
N ALA A 778 -27.25 -0.25 13.92
CA ALA A 778 -27.42 -1.42 13.07
C ALA A 778 -26.50 -1.28 11.85
N VAL A 779 -25.78 -2.35 11.51
CA VAL A 779 -24.89 -2.40 10.32
C VAL A 779 -25.40 -3.45 9.34
N LEU A 780 -25.95 -3.02 8.21
CA LEU A 780 -26.35 -3.92 7.12
C LEU A 780 -25.23 -3.96 6.07
N ARG A 781 -24.60 -5.13 5.89
CA ARG A 781 -23.63 -5.34 4.80
C ARG A 781 -24.37 -5.70 3.51
N ILE A 782 -24.01 -5.07 2.40
CA ILE A 782 -24.63 -5.28 1.09
C ILE A 782 -23.57 -5.77 0.10
N GLY A 783 -23.80 -6.96 -0.46
CA GLY A 783 -22.89 -7.62 -1.40
C GLY A 783 -21.75 -8.37 -0.71
N GLY A 784 -21.49 -9.59 -1.17
CA GLY A 784 -20.27 -10.36 -0.95
C GLY A 784 -19.57 -10.60 -2.28
#